data_AF-A0A1G5RZZ8-F1
#
_entry.id   AF-A0A1G5RZZ8-F1
#
_cell.length_a   1.000
_cell.length_b   1.000
_cell.length_c   1.000
_cell.angle_alpha   90.00
_cell.angle_beta   90.00
_cell.angle_gamma   90.00
#
_symmetry.space_group_name_H-M   'P 1'
#
loop_
_entity.id
_entity.type
_entity.pdbx_description
1 polymer ?
#
loop_
_entity_poly.entity_id
_entity_poly.type
_entity_poly.pdbx_seq_one_letter_code
_entity_poly.pdbx_strand_id
1 'polypeptide(L)'
;MKRVLSLVLALVLVLGMIPMGFADGHTAGEMLKGYGIIVGDETGDLNEDQNLNRAEMMVVLARMMGKGAEAEAFALPSTFTDLASFGWAVPWVAYAEMNEWTAGVGANMFNPAGNVTAQEAAVFLLKALGYEADVDFNWDNAVEFATAKGLFAGVDTAEKSPILRGDLFTMMVTALNTEVKDGSELLGIKLGYMEVTELEVVSVKALNLVQVEVKFNMPVDEESAEDFENYILTDEDGDDIFTDAEWEEAAFSLQSDEKTVVITMIGALEVDSDYEIDQQDEAILEIDGVKSADEELSIDDYVSDVFEFGDITIPKATKAEVIGNDTIKVYFSEPVVSVSDDDFEVEDGDYIIEDAYLVNNNTEANVVLYSELEEGKITIEVSGMEDFAGFNVVKTVFEIDVVEDNDAPVVTGYTDAKTKEVTLIFNEDIEELFDNDDYDFDYEYFYHTNSNNVVGNAEALADDADFVPFVIDGNELTLDFTDNPLPEGTAYVYVAADAVQDFWENANNKIVTKVEITVDNTAPVLEAIDVDLADNDVDVEITLEFSEDIAYDTIDDDAFMIVDEDGDEVGFDVENYSADTDEIVITLDDPADEVSGEFKITVQDLEDTSNNEIVKVTKTFAVDDLAAPVIEEFVATLYNPGDDDQMIKIDFDEKMATEGAYSVLNIEKYMVYVAGEGFVELSDLDVTPEIKLVDNGEAIEILIASTEDDEDGVNLVAGTDYLQIGRVADEAGNKATTLSGTIDLKSAGNVYVDSFEVTGENTVVITFDDKLTTFKAADLKFYAGTTTDTPLAYSRISTSVNSDNDTVVTVKLVEDIDYNAKLVVANEFVVLKIVDNESENYYGESIAFETGDYMEADDAYAPEIAEFDADEDEDLYVGTAPNEDDAKVLIQYTSDTSITLATITIEFTENIAQDSLSRLAFSVADAKVISVDSDGTNVVTIEIEAESGETFDGDERLVVTQKYAVSDMADNEFKSSTTLRPFVLK
;
A
#
# COMPACT_ATOMS: atom_id res chain seq x y z
N MET A 1 24.20 18.10 -23.52
CA MET A 1 25.24 17.33 -24.26
C MET A 1 26.00 16.31 -23.41
N LYS A 2 26.47 16.62 -22.19
CA LYS A 2 27.03 15.58 -21.30
C LYS A 2 25.95 14.72 -20.62
N ARG A 3 24.76 15.27 -20.34
CA ARG A 3 23.60 14.49 -19.85
C ARG A 3 23.03 13.54 -20.90
N VAL A 4 22.89 13.96 -22.16
CA VAL A 4 22.49 13.07 -23.29
C VAL A 4 23.49 11.92 -23.55
N LEU A 5 24.80 12.13 -23.33
CA LEU A 5 25.79 11.05 -23.50
C LEU A 5 25.88 10.13 -22.27
N SER A 6 25.49 10.62 -21.08
CA SER A 6 25.27 9.80 -19.90
C SER A 6 23.94 9.05 -19.97
N LEU A 7 22.91 9.59 -20.64
CA LEU A 7 21.62 8.93 -20.86
C LEU A 7 21.72 7.76 -21.84
N VAL A 8 22.45 7.90 -22.94
CA VAL A 8 22.69 6.75 -23.84
C VAL A 8 23.61 5.70 -23.20
N LEU A 9 24.40 6.08 -22.19
CA LEU A 9 25.22 5.13 -21.42
C LEU A 9 24.43 4.49 -20.27
N ALA A 10 23.47 5.21 -19.67
CA ALA A 10 22.55 4.73 -18.65
C ALA A 10 21.46 3.83 -19.25
N LEU A 11 20.88 4.18 -20.40
CA LEU A 11 19.94 3.32 -21.15
C LEU A 11 20.61 2.02 -21.62
N VAL A 12 21.91 2.05 -21.94
CA VAL A 12 22.70 0.83 -22.26
C VAL A 12 23.17 0.09 -21.00
N LEU A 13 23.09 0.69 -19.81
CA LEU A 13 23.42 0.05 -18.53
C LEU A 13 22.17 -0.52 -17.82
N VAL A 14 21.00 0.11 -17.95
CA VAL A 14 19.72 -0.35 -17.39
C VAL A 14 19.12 -1.47 -18.25
N LEU A 15 19.24 -1.43 -19.58
CA LEU A 15 18.91 -2.57 -20.47
C LEU A 15 20.00 -3.67 -20.52
N GLY A 16 21.05 -3.55 -19.70
CA GLY A 16 22.29 -4.32 -19.86
C GLY A 16 22.70 -5.21 -18.70
N MET A 17 22.04 -5.14 -17.53
CA MET A 17 22.47 -5.87 -16.35
C MET A 17 21.28 -6.20 -15.44
N ILE A 18 20.55 -7.28 -15.74
CA ILE A 18 20.17 -8.16 -14.62
C ILE A 18 21.50 -8.71 -14.09
N PRO A 19 21.93 -8.38 -12.86
CA PRO A 19 23.01 -9.12 -12.25
C PRO A 19 22.51 -10.56 -12.12
N MET A 20 22.94 -11.43 -13.03
CA MET A 20 22.77 -12.87 -12.88
C MET A 20 23.52 -13.27 -11.61
N GLY A 21 22.79 -13.33 -10.49
CA GLY A 21 23.09 -14.25 -9.42
C GLY A 21 22.98 -15.64 -10.02
N PHE A 22 24.08 -16.16 -10.58
CA PHE A 22 24.22 -17.59 -10.77
C PHE A 22 24.01 -18.21 -9.39
N ALA A 23 22.84 -18.82 -9.17
CA ALA A 23 22.63 -19.67 -8.02
C ALA A 23 23.83 -20.61 -7.91
N ASP A 24 24.48 -20.57 -6.76
CA ASP A 24 25.79 -21.13 -6.46
C ASP A 24 25.94 -22.57 -7.03
N GLY A 25 26.58 -22.73 -8.20
CA GLY A 25 27.12 -24.01 -8.69
C GLY A 25 26.45 -24.74 -9.87
N HIS A 26 25.43 -24.21 -10.55
CA HIS A 26 24.82 -24.87 -11.74
C HIS A 26 25.34 -24.35 -13.09
N THR A 27 25.56 -25.25 -14.05
CA THR A 27 25.90 -24.93 -15.45
C THR A 27 24.65 -24.56 -16.26
N ALA A 28 24.81 -23.82 -17.37
CA ALA A 28 23.71 -23.49 -18.27
C ALA A 28 22.99 -24.75 -18.81
N GLY A 29 23.74 -25.84 -19.01
CA GLY A 29 23.15 -27.12 -19.40
C GLY A 29 22.28 -27.74 -18.30
N GLU A 30 22.67 -27.64 -17.03
CA GLU A 30 21.84 -28.11 -15.91
C GLU A 30 20.53 -27.33 -15.78
N MET A 31 20.55 -26.02 -16.03
CA MET A 31 19.34 -25.17 -16.06
C MET A 31 18.39 -25.60 -17.18
N LEU A 32 18.89 -25.70 -18.42
CA LEU A 32 18.08 -26.15 -19.56
C LEU A 32 17.54 -27.59 -19.39
N LYS A 33 18.25 -28.42 -18.62
CA LYS A 33 17.78 -29.76 -18.26
C LYS A 33 16.66 -29.71 -17.22
N GLY A 34 16.73 -28.77 -16.27
CA GLY A 34 15.65 -28.47 -15.32
C GLY A 34 14.37 -28.07 -16.04
N TYR A 35 14.47 -27.19 -17.05
CA TYR A 35 13.34 -26.80 -17.91
C TYR A 35 12.86 -27.90 -18.87
N GLY A 36 13.52 -29.05 -18.92
CA GLY A 36 13.17 -30.14 -19.86
C GLY A 36 13.53 -29.87 -21.33
N ILE A 37 14.17 -28.73 -21.63
CA ILE A 37 14.57 -28.33 -23.00
C ILE A 37 15.67 -29.23 -23.53
N ILE A 38 16.57 -29.71 -22.67
CA ILE A 38 17.61 -30.68 -23.05
C ILE A 38 17.59 -31.89 -22.10
N VAL A 39 17.95 -33.07 -22.61
CA VAL A 39 17.89 -34.32 -21.83
C VAL A 39 19.27 -34.98 -21.64
N GLY A 40 20.23 -34.65 -22.51
CA GLY A 40 21.53 -35.33 -22.58
C GLY A 40 21.52 -36.57 -23.46
N ASP A 41 22.57 -37.39 -23.36
CA ASP A 41 22.66 -38.68 -24.05
C ASP A 41 21.84 -39.81 -23.36
N GLU A 42 22.00 -41.06 -23.80
CA GLU A 42 21.30 -42.23 -23.22
C GLU A 42 21.54 -42.43 -21.71
N THR A 43 22.56 -41.78 -21.14
CA THR A 43 22.89 -41.81 -19.72
C THR A 43 22.51 -40.52 -18.98
N GLY A 44 21.97 -39.54 -19.70
CA GLY A 44 21.61 -38.22 -19.18
C GLY A 44 22.80 -37.26 -19.07
N ASP A 45 23.95 -37.58 -19.65
CA ASP A 45 25.13 -36.72 -19.70
C ASP A 45 24.95 -35.65 -20.79
N LEU A 46 25.16 -34.39 -20.43
CA LEU A 46 24.99 -33.24 -21.31
C LEU A 46 26.16 -33.09 -22.31
N ASN A 47 27.30 -33.73 -22.03
CA ASN A 47 28.48 -33.75 -22.89
C ASN A 47 28.98 -32.34 -23.29
N GLU A 48 28.99 -31.40 -22.35
CA GLU A 48 29.20 -29.96 -22.61
C GLU A 48 30.55 -29.63 -23.30
N ASP A 49 31.55 -30.50 -23.16
CA ASP A 49 32.87 -30.36 -23.79
C ASP A 49 32.96 -30.95 -25.21
N GLN A 50 31.85 -31.50 -25.74
CA GLN A 50 31.75 -32.05 -27.09
C GLN A 50 31.10 -31.07 -28.07
N ASN A 51 31.36 -31.26 -29.36
CA ASN A 51 30.65 -30.53 -30.41
C ASN A 51 29.23 -31.11 -30.59
N LEU A 52 28.28 -30.24 -30.92
CA LEU A 52 26.94 -30.63 -31.33
C LEU A 52 26.87 -30.85 -32.86
N ASN A 53 26.19 -31.90 -33.31
CA ASN A 53 25.97 -32.13 -34.73
C ASN A 53 24.69 -31.45 -35.26
N ARG A 54 24.62 -31.24 -36.57
CA ARG A 54 23.50 -30.54 -37.23
C ARG A 54 22.15 -31.24 -37.04
N ALA A 55 22.12 -32.56 -36.89
CA ALA A 55 20.87 -33.28 -36.61
C ALA A 55 20.35 -32.99 -35.19
N GLU A 56 21.22 -32.98 -34.19
CA GLU A 56 20.88 -32.61 -32.81
C GLU A 56 20.40 -31.15 -32.73
N MET A 57 20.99 -30.25 -33.52
CA MET A 57 20.59 -28.84 -33.54
C MET A 57 19.15 -28.62 -33.98
N MET A 58 18.61 -29.46 -34.86
CA MET A 58 17.20 -29.34 -35.26
C MET A 58 16.25 -29.74 -34.14
N VAL A 59 16.66 -30.63 -33.24
CA VAL A 59 15.90 -30.92 -32.02
C VAL A 59 15.91 -29.71 -31.09
N VAL A 60 17.10 -29.13 -30.87
CA VAL A 60 17.27 -27.92 -30.06
C VAL A 60 16.42 -26.78 -30.61
N LEU A 61 16.53 -26.50 -31.90
CA LEU A 61 15.79 -25.43 -32.56
C LEU A 61 14.28 -25.65 -32.46
N ALA A 62 13.79 -26.86 -32.71
CA ALA A 62 12.35 -27.15 -32.61
C ALA A 62 11.81 -26.92 -31.19
N ARG A 63 12.60 -27.20 -30.14
CA ARG A 63 12.23 -26.94 -28.75
C ARG A 63 12.27 -25.46 -28.41
N MET A 64 13.31 -24.75 -28.86
CA MET A 64 13.42 -23.28 -28.74
C MET A 64 12.35 -22.54 -29.56
N MET A 65 11.64 -23.23 -30.46
CA MET A 65 10.50 -22.72 -31.21
C MET A 65 9.15 -23.13 -30.61
N GLY A 66 9.14 -23.84 -29.47
CA GLY A 66 7.92 -24.38 -28.85
C GLY A 66 7.22 -25.49 -29.66
N LYS A 67 7.88 -26.05 -30.67
CA LYS A 67 7.33 -27.07 -31.59
C LYS A 67 7.99 -28.44 -31.45
N GLY A 68 8.49 -28.74 -30.25
CA GLY A 68 9.21 -29.97 -29.96
C GLY A 68 8.38 -31.23 -30.26
N ALA A 69 7.15 -31.28 -29.77
CA ALA A 69 6.27 -32.44 -29.93
C ALA A 69 5.80 -32.63 -31.38
N GLU A 70 5.46 -31.54 -32.07
CA GLU A 70 5.02 -31.55 -33.47
C GLU A 70 6.15 -31.98 -34.39
N ALA A 71 7.36 -31.48 -34.16
CA ALA A 71 8.54 -31.86 -34.93
C ALA A 71 8.92 -33.33 -34.71
N GLU A 72 8.79 -33.87 -33.49
CA GLU A 72 9.02 -35.28 -33.20
C GLU A 72 8.01 -36.21 -33.91
N ALA A 73 6.73 -35.80 -33.92
CA ALA A 73 5.63 -36.55 -34.52
C ALA A 73 5.54 -36.40 -36.06
N PHE A 74 6.38 -35.57 -36.68
CA PHE A 74 6.24 -35.21 -38.08
C PHE A 74 6.51 -36.40 -39.03
N ALA A 75 5.52 -36.74 -39.86
CA ALA A 75 5.53 -37.99 -40.62
C ALA A 75 5.99 -37.85 -42.10
N LEU A 76 6.14 -36.63 -42.62
CA LEU A 76 6.52 -36.42 -44.02
C LEU A 76 8.04 -36.53 -44.23
N PRO A 77 8.50 -37.11 -45.36
CA PRO A 77 9.92 -37.25 -45.62
C PRO A 77 10.55 -35.91 -46.07
N SER A 78 11.77 -35.65 -45.62
CA SER A 78 12.60 -34.54 -46.11
C SER A 78 13.05 -34.77 -47.57
N THR A 79 13.36 -33.69 -48.29
CA THR A 79 13.96 -33.76 -49.64
C THR A 79 15.47 -34.03 -49.63
N PHE A 80 16.13 -33.93 -48.47
CA PHE A 80 17.56 -34.21 -48.32
C PHE A 80 17.88 -35.70 -48.48
N THR A 81 18.95 -36.00 -49.21
CA THR A 81 19.29 -37.36 -49.65
C THR A 81 20.21 -38.14 -48.70
N ASP A 82 20.78 -37.48 -47.69
CA ASP A 82 21.82 -38.01 -46.80
C ASP A 82 21.33 -38.34 -45.37
N LEU A 83 20.02 -38.32 -45.12
CA LEU A 83 19.42 -38.62 -43.81
C LEU A 83 19.24 -40.12 -43.52
N ALA A 84 19.46 -41.01 -44.50
CA ALA A 84 19.16 -42.44 -44.37
C ALA A 84 19.90 -43.15 -43.22
N SER A 85 21.04 -42.62 -42.77
CA SER A 85 21.81 -43.15 -41.62
C SER A 85 21.46 -42.48 -40.29
N PHE A 86 20.55 -41.50 -40.29
CA PHE A 86 20.11 -40.69 -39.16
C PHE A 86 18.58 -40.76 -39.02
N GLY A 87 18.02 -41.97 -39.03
CA GLY A 87 16.57 -42.20 -39.06
C GLY A 87 15.78 -41.48 -37.97
N TRP A 88 16.37 -41.30 -36.79
CA TRP A 88 15.76 -40.57 -35.67
C TRP A 88 15.61 -39.06 -35.92
N ALA A 89 16.50 -38.47 -36.74
CA ALA A 89 16.52 -37.04 -37.02
C ALA A 89 15.62 -36.65 -38.21
N VAL A 90 15.15 -37.64 -38.99
CA VAL A 90 14.27 -37.41 -40.15
C VAL A 90 13.05 -36.56 -39.83
N PRO A 91 12.24 -36.83 -38.78
CA PRO A 91 11.04 -36.02 -38.50
C PRO A 91 11.39 -34.57 -38.18
N TRP A 92 12.40 -34.33 -37.33
CA TRP A 92 12.90 -33.01 -36.97
C TRP A 92 13.44 -32.21 -38.17
N VAL A 93 14.28 -32.83 -39.00
CA VAL A 93 14.87 -32.18 -40.17
C VAL A 93 13.79 -31.89 -41.22
N ALA A 94 12.82 -32.80 -41.41
CA ALA A 94 11.73 -32.59 -42.36
C ALA A 94 10.76 -31.49 -41.90
N TYR A 95 10.49 -31.40 -40.60
CA TYR A 95 9.69 -30.32 -40.03
C TYR A 95 10.41 -28.96 -40.18
N ALA A 96 11.71 -28.92 -39.87
CA ALA A 96 12.53 -27.73 -40.06
C ALA A 96 12.66 -27.31 -41.54
N GLU A 97 12.68 -28.26 -42.48
CA GLU A 97 12.67 -27.98 -43.92
C GLU A 97 11.30 -27.41 -44.37
N MET A 98 10.19 -27.97 -43.88
CA MET A 98 8.84 -27.50 -44.20
C MET A 98 8.59 -26.06 -43.73
N ASN A 99 9.11 -25.70 -42.56
CA ASN A 99 8.97 -24.35 -41.99
C ASN A 99 10.11 -23.41 -42.41
N GLU A 100 10.94 -23.79 -43.40
CA GLU A 100 12.04 -22.98 -43.93
C GLU A 100 13.09 -22.55 -42.87
N TRP A 101 13.20 -23.32 -41.78
CA TRP A 101 14.19 -23.09 -40.74
C TRP A 101 15.60 -23.44 -41.21
N THR A 102 15.73 -24.42 -42.13
CA THR A 102 17.02 -24.85 -42.69
C THR A 102 16.96 -25.07 -44.21
N ALA A 103 18.02 -24.65 -44.91
CA ALA A 103 18.21 -24.88 -46.35
C ALA A 103 19.23 -26.00 -46.66
N GLY A 104 19.76 -26.67 -45.63
CA GLY A 104 20.83 -27.66 -45.77
C GLY A 104 22.17 -27.04 -46.17
N VAL A 105 23.05 -27.83 -46.81
CA VAL A 105 24.40 -27.43 -47.23
C VAL A 105 24.56 -27.38 -48.76
N GLY A 106 23.44 -27.42 -49.48
CA GLY A 106 23.38 -27.48 -50.94
C GLY A 106 23.43 -28.90 -51.52
N ALA A 107 23.19 -29.01 -52.84
CA ALA A 107 23.16 -30.28 -53.58
C ALA A 107 22.20 -31.36 -53.00
N ASN A 108 21.08 -30.94 -52.41
CA ASN A 108 20.10 -31.79 -51.71
C ASN A 108 20.73 -32.61 -50.58
N MET A 109 21.68 -32.02 -49.85
CA MET A 109 22.29 -32.57 -48.65
C MET A 109 22.03 -31.69 -47.43
N PHE A 110 21.80 -32.33 -46.28
CA PHE A 110 21.69 -31.66 -44.98
C PHE A 110 23.00 -31.69 -44.18
N ASN A 111 23.83 -32.70 -44.40
CA ASN A 111 25.02 -33.02 -43.61
C ASN A 111 24.72 -33.25 -42.11
N PRO A 112 23.89 -34.25 -41.76
CA PRO A 112 23.44 -34.47 -40.37
C PRO A 112 24.57 -34.76 -39.37
N ALA A 113 25.69 -35.34 -39.83
CA ALA A 113 26.86 -35.64 -39.01
C ALA A 113 27.85 -34.47 -38.87
N GLY A 114 27.63 -33.37 -39.59
CA GLY A 114 28.51 -32.20 -39.53
C GLY A 114 28.36 -31.47 -38.19
N ASN A 115 29.45 -30.94 -37.65
CA ASN A 115 29.39 -30.09 -36.47
C ASN A 115 28.76 -28.74 -36.82
N VAL A 116 27.97 -28.22 -35.89
CA VAL A 116 27.42 -26.85 -35.96
C VAL A 116 28.50 -25.84 -35.62
N THR A 117 28.55 -24.75 -36.38
CA THR A 117 29.42 -23.61 -36.11
C THR A 117 28.72 -22.54 -35.27
N ALA A 118 29.48 -21.67 -34.61
CA ALA A 118 28.90 -20.56 -33.84
C ALA A 118 28.01 -19.65 -34.70
N GLN A 119 28.38 -19.40 -35.96
CA GLN A 119 27.56 -18.68 -36.93
C GLN A 119 26.22 -19.37 -37.21
N GLU A 120 26.20 -20.69 -37.36
CA GLU A 120 24.95 -21.45 -37.55
C GLU A 120 24.07 -21.42 -36.30
N ALA A 121 24.66 -21.56 -35.11
CA ALA A 121 23.94 -21.45 -33.84
C ALA A 121 23.27 -20.09 -33.68
N ALA A 122 23.99 -19.00 -33.98
CA ALA A 122 23.47 -17.64 -33.96
C ALA A 122 22.24 -17.48 -34.87
N VAL A 123 22.33 -17.96 -36.12
CA VAL A 123 21.20 -17.91 -37.07
C VAL A 123 19.97 -18.62 -36.50
N PHE A 124 20.15 -19.78 -35.89
CA PHE A 124 19.03 -20.57 -35.36
C PHE A 124 18.37 -19.93 -34.14
N LEU A 125 19.16 -19.39 -33.20
CA LEU A 125 18.61 -18.72 -32.02
C LEU A 125 17.95 -17.38 -32.36
N LEU A 126 18.49 -16.63 -33.34
CA LEU A 126 17.82 -15.44 -33.86
C LEU A 126 16.44 -15.76 -34.46
N LYS A 127 16.33 -16.88 -35.18
CA LYS A 127 15.03 -17.35 -35.67
C LYS A 127 14.08 -17.73 -34.53
N ALA A 128 14.59 -18.32 -33.44
CA ALA A 128 13.77 -18.64 -32.27
C ALA A 128 13.21 -17.38 -31.59
N LEU A 129 13.97 -16.29 -31.61
CA LEU A 129 13.52 -14.96 -31.16
C LEU A 129 12.58 -14.24 -32.15
N GLY A 130 12.19 -14.88 -33.26
CA GLY A 130 11.29 -14.30 -34.27
C GLY A 130 11.98 -13.43 -35.33
N TYR A 131 13.31 -13.33 -35.34
CA TYR A 131 14.03 -12.60 -36.40
C TYR A 131 14.13 -13.42 -37.69
N GLU A 132 13.89 -12.75 -38.80
CA GLU A 132 13.85 -13.34 -40.13
C GLU A 132 15.17 -13.14 -40.89
N ALA A 133 15.69 -14.23 -41.45
CA ALA A 133 16.86 -14.18 -42.32
C ALA A 133 16.50 -13.52 -43.66
N ASP A 134 17.44 -12.76 -44.20
CA ASP A 134 17.34 -11.88 -45.38
C ASP A 134 16.36 -10.69 -45.23
N VAL A 135 15.74 -10.51 -44.04
CA VAL A 135 14.93 -9.35 -43.66
C VAL A 135 15.63 -8.55 -42.57
N ASP A 136 15.82 -9.15 -41.39
CA ASP A 136 16.43 -8.50 -40.22
C ASP A 136 17.96 -8.65 -40.21
N PHE A 137 18.44 -9.83 -40.60
CA PHE A 137 19.87 -10.16 -40.72
C PHE A 137 20.12 -11.06 -41.92
N ASN A 138 21.37 -11.22 -42.34
CA ASN A 138 21.78 -12.18 -43.36
C ASN A 138 22.92 -13.07 -42.85
N TRP A 139 23.29 -14.08 -43.64
CA TRP A 139 24.33 -15.02 -43.23
C TRP A 139 25.64 -14.34 -42.79
N ASP A 140 26.11 -13.33 -43.51
CA ASP A 140 27.41 -12.71 -43.27
C ASP A 140 27.45 -11.83 -42.01
N ASN A 141 26.31 -11.28 -41.56
CA ASN A 141 26.23 -10.43 -40.36
C ASN A 141 25.52 -11.12 -39.16
N ALA A 142 25.11 -12.37 -39.29
CA ALA A 142 24.32 -13.07 -38.25
C ALA A 142 25.00 -13.07 -36.87
N VAL A 143 26.33 -13.23 -36.80
CA VAL A 143 27.05 -13.21 -35.51
C VAL A 143 27.08 -11.81 -34.91
N GLU A 144 27.29 -10.78 -35.73
CA GLU A 144 27.26 -9.38 -35.27
C GLU A 144 25.87 -9.02 -34.74
N PHE A 145 24.81 -9.40 -35.46
CA PHE A 145 23.43 -9.16 -35.05
C PHE A 145 23.06 -9.92 -33.77
N ALA A 146 23.41 -11.20 -33.67
CA ALA A 146 23.22 -11.99 -32.45
C ALA A 146 24.01 -11.43 -31.26
N THR A 147 25.22 -10.92 -31.49
CA THR A 147 26.02 -10.26 -30.44
C THR A 147 25.36 -8.98 -29.96
N ALA A 148 24.77 -8.19 -30.87
CA ALA A 148 24.02 -6.98 -30.51
C ALA A 148 22.76 -7.29 -29.68
N LYS A 149 22.21 -8.50 -29.82
CA LYS A 149 21.10 -9.03 -29.01
C LYS A 149 21.58 -9.80 -27.76
N GLY A 150 22.86 -9.67 -27.40
CA GLY A 150 23.41 -10.28 -26.18
C GLY A 150 23.70 -11.79 -26.26
N LEU A 151 23.33 -12.50 -27.34
CA LEU A 151 23.36 -13.97 -27.42
C LEU A 151 24.75 -14.62 -27.26
N PHE A 152 25.84 -13.85 -27.39
CA PHE A 152 27.21 -14.33 -27.19
C PHE A 152 27.79 -13.97 -25.80
N ALA A 153 26.97 -13.43 -24.89
CA ALA A 153 27.40 -13.16 -23.51
C ALA A 153 27.90 -14.46 -22.84
N GLY A 154 29.14 -14.44 -22.34
CA GLY A 154 29.77 -15.61 -21.71
C GLY A 154 30.32 -16.67 -22.67
N VAL A 155 30.29 -16.44 -23.99
CA VAL A 155 30.76 -17.39 -25.02
C VAL A 155 31.95 -16.81 -25.80
N ASP A 156 33.13 -17.43 -25.67
CA ASP A 156 34.36 -17.03 -26.40
C ASP A 156 34.72 -18.05 -27.49
N THR A 157 33.89 -18.11 -28.54
CA THR A 157 34.07 -19.00 -29.69
C THR A 157 34.12 -18.21 -31.00
N ALA A 158 35.14 -18.47 -31.84
CA ALA A 158 35.27 -17.82 -33.15
C ALA A 158 34.15 -18.24 -34.12
N GLU A 159 33.62 -17.28 -34.89
CA GLU A 159 32.43 -17.40 -35.75
C GLU A 159 32.32 -18.70 -36.56
N LYS A 160 33.41 -19.14 -37.18
CA LYS A 160 33.44 -20.30 -38.11
C LYS A 160 33.91 -21.59 -37.46
N SER A 161 34.18 -21.58 -36.16
CA SER A 161 34.59 -22.76 -35.42
C SER A 161 33.37 -23.60 -35.05
N PRO A 162 33.50 -24.93 -35.01
CA PRO A 162 32.53 -25.78 -34.34
C PRO A 162 32.24 -25.30 -32.91
N ILE A 163 30.97 -25.19 -32.54
CA ILE A 163 30.54 -24.77 -31.21
C ILE A 163 30.46 -25.98 -30.26
N LEU A 164 30.93 -25.78 -29.03
CA LEU A 164 30.76 -26.76 -27.95
C LEU A 164 29.32 -26.74 -27.43
N ARG A 165 28.85 -27.87 -26.90
CA ARG A 165 27.51 -27.99 -26.32
C ARG A 165 27.33 -27.01 -25.15
N GLY A 166 28.33 -26.87 -24.27
CA GLY A 166 28.29 -25.92 -23.17
C GLY A 166 28.10 -24.47 -23.63
N ASP A 167 28.90 -24.03 -24.61
CA ASP A 167 28.77 -22.69 -25.21
C ASP A 167 27.38 -22.48 -25.82
N LEU A 168 26.86 -23.46 -26.56
CA LEU A 168 25.51 -23.39 -27.12
C LEU A 168 24.44 -23.30 -26.02
N PHE A 169 24.59 -24.05 -24.93
CA PHE A 169 23.66 -23.99 -23.79
C PHE A 169 23.68 -22.62 -23.12
N THR A 170 24.85 -21.99 -22.99
CA THR A 170 24.94 -20.59 -22.56
C THR A 170 24.16 -19.68 -23.51
N MET A 171 24.37 -19.79 -24.82
CA MET A 171 23.61 -18.99 -25.79
C MET A 171 22.09 -19.24 -25.72
N MET A 172 21.67 -20.48 -25.45
CA MET A 172 20.25 -20.83 -25.29
C MET A 172 19.64 -20.21 -24.04
N VAL A 173 20.33 -20.26 -22.89
CA VAL A 173 19.86 -19.61 -21.66
C VAL A 173 19.77 -18.10 -21.87
N THR A 174 20.76 -17.49 -22.53
CA THR A 174 20.67 -16.07 -22.89
C THR A 174 19.49 -15.80 -23.81
N ALA A 175 19.24 -16.65 -24.81
CA ALA A 175 18.09 -16.50 -25.69
C ALA A 175 16.75 -16.62 -24.96
N LEU A 176 16.61 -17.52 -23.97
CA LEU A 176 15.40 -17.59 -23.13
C LEU A 176 15.18 -16.29 -22.35
N ASN A 177 16.26 -15.65 -21.90
CA ASN A 177 16.24 -14.36 -21.20
C ASN A 177 16.40 -13.16 -22.16
N THR A 178 16.02 -13.32 -23.43
CA THR A 178 15.99 -12.22 -24.40
C THR A 178 14.56 -12.05 -24.89
N GLU A 179 14.11 -10.80 -24.98
CA GLU A 179 12.82 -10.46 -25.58
C GLU A 179 12.74 -10.97 -27.02
N VAL A 180 11.57 -11.47 -27.39
CA VAL A 180 11.26 -11.75 -28.80
C VAL A 180 11.22 -10.45 -29.62
N LYS A 181 11.31 -10.56 -30.94
CA LYS A 181 11.48 -9.43 -31.88
C LYS A 181 10.49 -8.27 -31.68
N ASP A 182 9.26 -8.54 -31.27
CA ASP A 182 8.21 -7.53 -31.07
C ASP A 182 8.24 -6.87 -29.68
N GLY A 183 9.16 -7.27 -28.79
CA GLY A 183 9.28 -6.73 -27.43
C GLY A 183 8.16 -7.20 -26.49
N SER A 184 7.35 -8.18 -26.90
CA SER A 184 6.15 -8.58 -26.14
C SER A 184 6.45 -9.29 -24.82
N GLU A 185 7.50 -10.11 -24.76
CA GLU A 185 7.85 -10.95 -23.59
C GLU A 185 9.23 -11.59 -23.79
N LEU A 186 9.83 -12.14 -22.71
CA LEU A 186 11.01 -13.00 -22.78
C LEU A 186 10.69 -14.33 -23.46
N LEU A 187 11.59 -14.85 -24.29
CA LEU A 187 11.38 -16.12 -24.98
C LEU A 187 11.11 -17.30 -24.03
N GLY A 188 11.67 -17.32 -22.81
CA GLY A 188 11.39 -18.39 -21.87
C GLY A 188 10.01 -18.31 -21.21
N ILE A 189 9.44 -17.11 -21.03
CA ILE A 189 8.04 -16.94 -20.59
C ILE A 189 7.12 -17.40 -21.72
N LYS A 190 7.35 -16.93 -22.95
CA LYS A 190 6.62 -17.35 -24.17
C LYS A 190 6.51 -18.85 -24.35
N LEU A 191 7.58 -19.56 -23.99
CA LEU A 191 7.68 -21.02 -24.15
C LEU A 191 7.17 -21.79 -22.92
N GLY A 192 6.75 -21.11 -21.85
CA GLY A 192 6.30 -21.70 -20.59
C GLY A 192 7.41 -22.38 -19.80
N TYR A 193 8.65 -21.91 -19.94
CA TYR A 193 9.82 -22.43 -19.22
C TYR A 193 10.23 -21.57 -18.02
N MET A 194 9.71 -20.36 -17.91
CA MET A 194 9.93 -19.43 -16.80
C MET A 194 8.57 -18.94 -16.30
N GLU A 195 8.44 -18.80 -14.99
CA GLU A 195 7.28 -18.18 -14.34
C GLU A 195 7.58 -16.69 -14.15
N VAL A 196 6.55 -15.87 -14.30
CA VAL A 196 6.62 -14.45 -13.94
C VAL A 196 6.30 -14.37 -12.47
N THR A 197 7.12 -13.67 -11.69
CA THR A 197 6.97 -13.60 -10.23
C THR A 197 6.29 -12.33 -9.77
N GLU A 198 6.13 -11.34 -10.65
CA GLU A 198 5.63 -10.00 -10.36
C GLU A 198 4.78 -9.53 -11.55
N LEU A 199 3.60 -8.97 -11.27
CA LEU A 199 2.82 -8.21 -12.24
C LEU A 199 3.52 -6.86 -12.42
N GLU A 200 3.72 -6.43 -13.67
CA GLU A 200 4.41 -5.17 -13.95
C GLU A 200 3.74 -4.45 -15.11
N VAL A 201 3.70 -3.12 -15.01
CA VAL A 201 3.38 -2.23 -16.12
C VAL A 201 4.58 -2.14 -17.05
N VAL A 202 4.41 -2.61 -18.28
CA VAL A 202 5.43 -2.62 -19.35
C VAL A 202 5.57 -1.25 -20.00
N SER A 203 4.45 -0.55 -20.20
CA SER A 203 4.45 0.80 -20.77
C SER A 203 3.13 1.52 -20.55
N VAL A 204 3.23 2.83 -20.33
CA VAL A 204 2.13 3.80 -20.46
C VAL A 204 2.46 4.74 -21.60
N LYS A 205 1.50 5.01 -22.49
CA LYS A 205 1.67 6.02 -23.56
C LYS A 205 0.34 6.59 -24.04
N ALA A 206 0.30 7.87 -24.37
CA ALA A 206 -0.81 8.46 -25.12
C ALA A 206 -0.88 7.88 -26.55
N LEU A 207 -2.08 7.47 -26.98
CA LEU A 207 -2.37 7.06 -28.35
C LEU A 207 -2.75 8.24 -29.25
N ASN A 208 -3.48 9.19 -28.67
CA ASN A 208 -3.94 10.45 -29.25
C ASN A 208 -4.25 11.43 -28.09
N LEU A 209 -5.00 12.50 -28.33
CA LEU A 209 -5.31 13.51 -27.29
C LEU A 209 -6.38 13.09 -26.28
N VAL A 210 -7.07 11.96 -26.51
CA VAL A 210 -8.17 11.49 -25.64
C VAL A 210 -8.02 10.03 -25.19
N GLN A 211 -6.91 9.37 -25.54
CA GLN A 211 -6.67 7.96 -25.21
C GLN A 211 -5.27 7.70 -24.68
N VAL A 212 -5.17 6.91 -23.62
CA VAL A 212 -3.93 6.39 -23.02
C VAL A 212 -3.93 4.87 -23.10
N GLU A 213 -2.82 4.28 -23.54
CA GLU A 213 -2.59 2.83 -23.54
C GLU A 213 -1.71 2.45 -22.34
N VAL A 214 -2.20 1.55 -21.51
CA VAL A 214 -1.47 0.88 -20.44
C VAL A 214 -1.24 -0.56 -20.85
N LYS A 215 0.00 -1.04 -20.78
CA LYS A 215 0.35 -2.41 -21.15
C LYS A 215 1.00 -3.13 -19.98
N PHE A 216 0.51 -4.32 -19.66
CA PHE A 216 1.02 -5.19 -18.61
C PHE A 216 1.86 -6.34 -19.16
N ASN A 217 2.70 -6.95 -18.31
CA ASN A 217 3.59 -8.05 -18.71
C ASN A 217 2.83 -9.40 -18.84
N MET A 218 1.71 -9.55 -18.16
CA MET A 218 0.86 -10.74 -18.12
C MET A 218 -0.63 -10.37 -18.16
N PRO A 219 -1.53 -11.36 -18.39
CA PRO A 219 -2.96 -11.09 -18.36
C PRO A 219 -3.40 -10.53 -17.02
N VAL A 220 -4.22 -9.48 -17.05
CA VAL A 220 -4.81 -8.84 -15.88
C VAL A 220 -6.27 -9.26 -15.72
N ASP A 221 -6.78 -9.16 -14.50
CA ASP A 221 -8.19 -9.34 -14.21
C ASP A 221 -9.00 -8.16 -14.80
N GLU A 222 -10.14 -8.46 -15.42
CA GLU A 222 -10.96 -7.47 -16.15
C GLU A 222 -11.58 -6.45 -15.19
N GLU A 223 -12.07 -6.89 -14.03
CA GLU A 223 -12.72 -6.03 -13.04
C GLU A 223 -11.74 -5.00 -12.47
N SER A 224 -10.60 -5.45 -11.96
CA SER A 224 -9.57 -4.53 -11.45
C SER A 224 -8.92 -3.68 -12.55
N ALA A 225 -8.80 -4.19 -13.78
CA ALA A 225 -8.18 -3.44 -14.87
C ALA A 225 -9.09 -2.35 -15.47
N GLU A 226 -10.41 -2.50 -15.35
CA GLU A 226 -11.41 -1.54 -15.84
C GLU A 226 -12.00 -0.65 -14.75
N ASP A 227 -11.59 -0.85 -13.49
CA ASP A 227 -11.95 0.02 -12.37
C ASP A 227 -11.23 1.38 -12.48
N PHE A 228 -11.98 2.48 -12.45
CA PHE A 228 -11.42 3.82 -12.59
C PHE A 228 -10.62 4.25 -11.35
N GLU A 229 -10.96 3.73 -10.16
CA GLU A 229 -10.31 4.05 -8.88
C GLU A 229 -8.84 3.59 -8.85
N ASN A 230 -8.52 2.55 -9.65
CA ASN A 230 -7.17 2.01 -9.78
C ASN A 230 -6.22 2.88 -10.63
N TYR A 231 -6.67 4.04 -11.13
CA TYR A 231 -5.89 4.91 -12.00
C TYR A 231 -6.05 6.37 -11.59
N ILE A 232 -4.94 7.10 -11.52
CA ILE A 232 -4.95 8.57 -11.34
C ILE A 232 -4.11 9.21 -12.42
N LEU A 233 -4.65 10.21 -13.10
CA LEU A 233 -3.95 10.95 -14.15
C LEU A 233 -3.62 12.36 -13.67
N THR A 234 -2.33 12.64 -13.51
CA THR A 234 -1.80 13.92 -13.01
C THR A 234 -0.96 14.64 -14.07
N ASP A 235 -0.74 15.94 -13.89
CA ASP A 235 0.15 16.74 -14.72
C ASP A 235 1.64 16.61 -14.30
N GLU A 236 2.55 17.37 -14.92
CA GLU A 236 3.99 17.32 -14.59
C GLU A 236 4.33 17.81 -13.16
N ASP A 237 3.44 18.58 -12.54
CA ASP A 237 3.60 19.13 -11.19
C ASP A 237 2.94 18.22 -10.12
N GLY A 238 2.21 17.17 -10.54
CA GLY A 238 1.52 16.21 -9.67
C GLY A 238 0.11 16.66 -9.28
N ASP A 239 -0.48 17.61 -10.02
CA ASP A 239 -1.88 18.02 -9.81
C ASP A 239 -2.80 17.14 -10.69
N ASP A 240 -3.92 16.67 -10.15
CA ASP A 240 -4.90 15.86 -10.88
C ASP A 240 -5.45 16.60 -12.11
N ILE A 241 -5.50 15.90 -13.24
CA ILE A 241 -6.05 16.42 -14.50
C ILE A 241 -7.58 16.48 -14.42
N PHE A 242 -8.19 15.50 -13.76
CA PHE A 242 -9.63 15.33 -13.59
C PHE A 242 -9.94 15.17 -12.10
N THR A 243 -11.06 15.74 -11.65
CA THR A 243 -11.62 15.38 -10.34
C THR A 243 -12.20 13.97 -10.37
N ASP A 244 -12.35 13.30 -9.23
CA ASP A 244 -12.90 11.94 -9.15
C ASP A 244 -14.23 11.79 -9.91
N ALA A 245 -15.13 12.78 -9.75
CA ALA A 245 -16.43 12.79 -10.43
C ALA A 245 -16.35 13.01 -11.96
N GLU A 246 -15.26 13.60 -12.46
CA GLU A 246 -14.99 13.68 -13.90
C GLU A 246 -14.32 12.39 -14.39
N TRP A 247 -13.42 11.83 -13.58
CA TRP A 247 -12.65 10.65 -13.92
C TRP A 247 -13.49 9.36 -13.97
N GLU A 248 -14.51 9.25 -13.12
CA GLU A 248 -15.52 8.18 -13.13
C GLU A 248 -16.22 8.05 -14.51
N GLU A 249 -16.30 9.13 -15.29
CA GLU A 249 -16.90 9.15 -16.62
C GLU A 249 -15.91 8.74 -17.74
N ALA A 250 -14.64 8.47 -17.42
CA ALA A 250 -13.69 7.92 -18.38
C ALA A 250 -13.96 6.43 -18.62
N ALA A 251 -13.76 5.96 -19.85
CA ALA A 251 -13.96 4.56 -20.20
C ALA A 251 -12.64 3.79 -20.15
N PHE A 252 -12.58 2.73 -19.34
CA PHE A 252 -11.45 1.82 -19.23
C PHE A 252 -11.80 0.51 -19.93
N SER A 253 -10.99 0.11 -20.91
CA SER A 253 -11.30 -1.09 -21.71
C SER A 253 -10.10 -2.01 -21.85
N LEU A 254 -10.20 -3.18 -21.23
CA LEU A 254 -9.28 -4.29 -21.39
C LEU A 254 -9.42 -4.89 -22.79
N GLN A 255 -8.34 -4.81 -23.54
CA GLN A 255 -8.30 -5.27 -24.92
C GLN A 255 -8.26 -6.81 -24.98
N SER A 256 -8.67 -7.35 -26.14
CA SER A 256 -8.71 -8.81 -26.40
C SER A 256 -7.41 -9.61 -26.21
N ASP A 257 -6.28 -8.95 -25.95
CA ASP A 257 -5.03 -9.61 -25.57
C ASP A 257 -4.90 -9.87 -24.06
N GLU A 258 -5.89 -9.43 -23.27
CA GLU A 258 -6.00 -9.52 -21.80
C GLU A 258 -4.86 -8.78 -21.07
N LYS A 259 -4.06 -7.97 -21.77
CA LYS A 259 -2.82 -7.36 -21.23
C LYS A 259 -2.73 -5.85 -21.46
N THR A 260 -3.66 -5.30 -22.22
CA THR A 260 -3.62 -3.90 -22.63
C THR A 260 -4.92 -3.25 -22.21
N VAL A 261 -4.86 -2.20 -21.41
CA VAL A 261 -6.01 -1.35 -21.09
C VAL A 261 -5.90 -0.08 -21.93
N VAL A 262 -7.01 0.32 -22.54
CA VAL A 262 -7.13 1.61 -23.22
C VAL A 262 -8.09 2.48 -22.42
N ILE A 263 -7.54 3.55 -21.83
CA ILE A 263 -8.30 4.57 -21.11
C ILE A 263 -8.75 5.61 -22.13
N THR A 264 -10.04 5.89 -22.22
CA THR A 264 -10.64 6.87 -23.14
C THR A 264 -11.37 7.96 -22.36
N MET A 265 -10.85 9.18 -22.38
CA MET A 265 -11.22 10.27 -21.47
C MET A 265 -12.33 11.18 -22.03
N ILE A 266 -13.14 10.70 -22.97
CA ILE A 266 -14.14 11.54 -23.65
C ILE A 266 -15.26 11.94 -22.68
N GLY A 267 -15.79 11.00 -21.89
CA GLY A 267 -16.83 11.30 -20.90
C GLY A 267 -16.34 12.30 -19.85
N ALA A 268 -15.14 12.08 -19.30
CA ALA A 268 -14.48 13.03 -18.38
C ALA A 268 -14.38 14.46 -18.96
N LEU A 269 -13.99 14.59 -20.23
CA LEU A 269 -13.90 15.88 -20.91
C LEU A 269 -15.27 16.53 -21.21
N GLU A 270 -16.36 15.75 -21.24
CA GLU A 270 -17.71 16.28 -21.44
C GLU A 270 -18.30 16.91 -20.16
N VAL A 271 -17.85 16.47 -18.98
CA VAL A 271 -18.28 17.01 -17.68
C VAL A 271 -17.83 18.47 -17.51
N ASP A 272 -16.54 18.77 -17.75
CA ASP A 272 -16.03 20.14 -17.89
C ASP A 272 -15.69 20.48 -19.34
N SER A 273 -16.71 20.92 -20.08
CA SER A 273 -16.58 21.34 -21.48
C SER A 273 -15.59 22.49 -21.75
N ASP A 274 -15.03 23.14 -20.72
CA ASP A 274 -14.00 24.18 -20.89
C ASP A 274 -12.56 23.61 -20.84
N TYR A 275 -12.37 22.34 -20.43
CA TYR A 275 -11.07 21.65 -20.39
C TYR A 275 -10.79 20.90 -21.70
N GLU A 276 -9.58 21.06 -22.25
CA GLU A 276 -9.11 20.36 -23.46
C GLU A 276 -7.65 19.94 -23.23
N ILE A 277 -7.29 18.71 -23.62
CA ILE A 277 -5.90 18.23 -23.61
C ILE A 277 -5.21 18.71 -24.90
N ASP A 278 -4.18 19.54 -24.75
CA ASP A 278 -3.46 20.14 -25.85
C ASP A 278 -2.31 19.26 -26.35
N GLN A 279 -1.85 19.53 -27.57
CA GLN A 279 -0.64 18.91 -28.10
C GLN A 279 0.56 19.24 -27.22
N GLN A 280 1.33 18.21 -26.87
CA GLN A 280 2.52 18.26 -26.03
C GLN A 280 2.27 18.50 -24.55
N ASP A 281 1.03 18.39 -24.07
CA ASP A 281 0.78 18.37 -22.64
C ASP A 281 1.42 17.13 -22.02
N GLU A 282 2.06 17.33 -20.86
CA GLU A 282 2.79 16.30 -20.13
C GLU A 282 1.88 15.74 -19.04
N ALA A 283 1.90 14.42 -18.85
CA ALA A 283 1.11 13.74 -17.83
C ALA A 283 1.87 12.57 -17.21
N ILE A 284 1.43 12.20 -16.02
CA ILE A 284 1.84 11.02 -15.26
C ILE A 284 0.57 10.22 -15.00
N LEU A 285 0.66 8.92 -15.21
CA LEU A 285 -0.36 7.97 -14.78
C LEU A 285 0.17 7.19 -13.58
N GLU A 286 -0.63 7.20 -12.52
CA GLU A 286 -0.48 6.40 -11.31
C GLU A 286 -1.46 5.23 -11.39
N ILE A 287 -1.01 4.05 -10.96
CA ILE A 287 -1.78 2.81 -11.02
C ILE A 287 -1.61 2.09 -9.69
N ASP A 288 -2.72 1.78 -9.05
CA ASP A 288 -2.78 0.97 -7.83
C ASP A 288 -3.94 -0.05 -7.95
N GLY A 289 -3.88 -1.19 -7.28
CA GLY A 289 -4.99 -2.16 -7.22
C GLY A 289 -5.24 -3.04 -8.45
N VAL A 290 -4.56 -2.85 -9.59
CA VAL A 290 -4.75 -3.72 -10.78
C VAL A 290 -4.18 -5.13 -10.53
N LYS A 291 -5.02 -6.18 -10.66
CA LYS A 291 -4.67 -7.58 -10.34
C LYS A 291 -4.33 -8.41 -11.58
N SER A 292 -3.57 -9.49 -11.38
CA SER A 292 -3.36 -10.51 -12.41
C SER A 292 -4.66 -11.27 -12.68
N ALA A 293 -4.80 -11.88 -13.85
CA ALA A 293 -6.03 -12.62 -14.21
C ALA A 293 -6.34 -13.84 -13.30
N ASP A 294 -5.42 -14.23 -12.43
CA ASP A 294 -5.62 -15.24 -11.38
C ASP A 294 -5.70 -14.65 -9.96
N GLU A 295 -5.69 -13.32 -9.84
CA GLU A 295 -5.79 -12.52 -8.61
C GLU A 295 -4.68 -12.82 -7.58
N GLU A 296 -3.60 -13.51 -7.97
CA GLU A 296 -2.49 -13.85 -7.06
C GLU A 296 -1.45 -12.71 -6.93
N LEU A 297 -1.44 -11.75 -7.86
CA LEU A 297 -0.51 -10.62 -7.92
C LEU A 297 -1.28 -9.32 -8.17
N SER A 298 -0.80 -8.21 -7.60
CA SER A 298 -1.30 -6.84 -7.82
C SER A 298 -0.19 -5.91 -8.27
N ILE A 299 -0.58 -4.80 -8.90
CA ILE A 299 0.23 -3.59 -9.02
C ILE A 299 -0.07 -2.74 -7.80
N ASP A 300 0.97 -2.41 -7.04
CA ASP A 300 0.87 -1.51 -5.88
C ASP A 300 1.76 -0.29 -6.16
N ASP A 301 1.23 0.94 -6.01
CA ASP A 301 1.96 2.22 -6.15
C ASP A 301 2.86 2.31 -7.41
N TYR A 302 2.29 2.06 -8.60
CA TYR A 302 3.02 2.29 -9.85
C TYR A 302 2.85 3.72 -10.33
N VAL A 303 3.96 4.46 -10.40
CA VAL A 303 4.02 5.78 -11.04
C VAL A 303 4.77 5.69 -12.37
N SER A 304 4.12 6.07 -13.47
CA SER A 304 4.74 6.07 -14.79
C SER A 304 5.81 7.17 -14.97
N ASP A 305 6.71 6.97 -15.94
CA ASP A 305 7.53 8.06 -16.47
C ASP A 305 6.61 9.11 -17.14
N VAL A 306 6.93 10.41 -17.00
CA VAL A 306 6.22 11.50 -17.70
C VAL A 306 6.11 11.20 -19.20
N PHE A 307 4.88 11.19 -19.71
CA PHE A 307 4.58 11.02 -21.14
C PHE A 307 3.90 12.27 -21.70
N GLU A 308 4.05 12.48 -23.02
CA GLU A 308 3.46 13.62 -23.72
C GLU A 308 2.23 13.16 -24.53
N PHE A 309 1.12 13.89 -24.42
CA PHE A 309 0.00 13.79 -25.35
C PHE A 309 0.42 14.31 -26.72
N GLY A 310 0.24 13.47 -27.74
CA GLY A 310 0.73 13.79 -29.07
C GLY A 310 0.00 13.03 -30.14
N ASP A 311 -0.76 13.76 -30.96
CA ASP A 311 -1.42 13.20 -32.11
C ASP A 311 -0.85 13.82 -33.40
N ILE A 312 -0.31 12.96 -34.26
CA ILE A 312 0.17 13.31 -35.61
C ILE A 312 -0.41 12.37 -36.66
N THR A 313 -1.34 11.51 -36.26
CA THR A 313 -2.00 10.55 -37.14
C THR A 313 -3.10 11.29 -37.90
N ILE A 314 -3.52 10.73 -39.04
CA ILE A 314 -4.66 11.29 -39.78
C ILE A 314 -5.76 10.24 -39.71
N PRO A 315 -6.96 10.63 -39.24
CA PRO A 315 -8.04 9.71 -38.96
C PRO A 315 -8.63 9.17 -40.26
N LYS A 316 -9.08 7.92 -40.20
CA LYS A 316 -9.62 7.21 -41.37
C LYS A 316 -10.88 6.49 -40.97
N ALA A 317 -11.90 6.57 -41.83
CA ALA A 317 -12.93 5.56 -41.85
C ALA A 317 -12.30 4.23 -42.33
N THR A 318 -12.42 3.17 -41.54
CA THR A 318 -11.77 1.86 -41.75
C THR A 318 -12.74 0.83 -42.35
N LYS A 319 -14.02 0.92 -41.98
CA LYS A 319 -15.09 0.01 -42.38
C LYS A 319 -16.42 0.78 -42.41
N ALA A 320 -17.34 0.33 -43.25
CA ALA A 320 -18.75 0.70 -43.16
C ALA A 320 -19.60 -0.55 -43.41
N GLU A 321 -20.73 -0.67 -42.73
CA GLU A 321 -21.68 -1.76 -42.93
C GLU A 321 -23.12 -1.34 -42.64
N VAL A 322 -24.06 -2.08 -43.21
CA VAL A 322 -25.49 -1.84 -42.98
C VAL A 322 -25.89 -2.61 -41.73
N ILE A 323 -26.34 -1.90 -40.70
CA ILE A 323 -26.83 -2.50 -39.46
C ILE A 323 -28.35 -2.51 -39.38
N GLY A 324 -29.03 -1.67 -40.17
CA GLY A 324 -30.49 -1.54 -40.16
C GLY A 324 -31.15 -1.43 -41.51
N ASN A 325 -32.48 -1.40 -41.51
CA ASN A 325 -33.27 -1.17 -42.71
C ASN A 325 -33.02 0.22 -43.33
N ASP A 326 -32.60 1.20 -42.53
CA ASP A 326 -32.27 2.56 -42.93
C ASP A 326 -30.96 3.10 -42.32
N THR A 327 -30.21 2.27 -41.59
CA THR A 327 -29.06 2.70 -40.80
C THR A 327 -27.76 2.03 -41.26
N ILE A 328 -26.74 2.86 -41.50
CA ILE A 328 -25.38 2.45 -41.90
C ILE A 328 -24.40 2.82 -40.79
N LYS A 329 -23.63 1.87 -40.29
CA LYS A 329 -22.56 2.09 -39.32
C LYS A 329 -21.22 2.32 -40.01
N VAL A 330 -20.45 3.28 -39.53
CA VAL A 330 -19.10 3.63 -40.01
C VAL A 330 -18.11 3.55 -38.86
N TYR A 331 -16.97 2.89 -39.09
CA TYR A 331 -15.90 2.71 -38.09
C TYR A 331 -14.72 3.62 -38.40
N PHE A 332 -14.13 4.22 -37.38
CA PHE A 332 -12.96 5.10 -37.49
C PHE A 332 -11.69 4.42 -36.96
N SER A 333 -10.53 5.01 -37.23
CA SER A 333 -9.23 4.50 -36.76
C SER A 333 -8.83 5.05 -35.39
N GLU A 334 -9.54 6.07 -34.92
CA GLU A 334 -9.38 6.80 -33.67
C GLU A 334 -10.68 7.60 -33.42
N PRO A 335 -10.94 8.05 -32.18
CA PRO A 335 -12.13 8.83 -31.87
C PRO A 335 -12.23 10.14 -32.68
N VAL A 336 -13.44 10.51 -33.09
CA VAL A 336 -13.71 11.78 -33.78
C VAL A 336 -14.55 12.72 -32.90
N VAL A 337 -14.41 14.03 -33.10
CA VAL A 337 -15.03 15.04 -32.20
C VAL A 337 -16.54 15.08 -32.34
N SER A 338 -17.03 15.07 -33.58
CA SER A 338 -18.45 15.15 -33.87
C SER A 338 -18.70 14.72 -35.32
N VAL A 339 -19.96 14.38 -35.61
CA VAL A 339 -20.41 14.06 -36.96
C VAL A 339 -21.65 14.88 -37.31
N SER A 340 -21.85 15.08 -38.60
CA SER A 340 -23.00 15.78 -39.17
C SER A 340 -23.50 15.08 -40.44
N ASP A 341 -24.73 15.42 -40.86
CA ASP A 341 -25.33 14.90 -42.09
C ASP A 341 -24.51 15.24 -43.34
N ASP A 342 -23.86 16.41 -43.35
CA ASP A 342 -22.98 16.86 -44.43
C ASP A 342 -21.68 16.03 -44.54
N ASP A 343 -21.33 15.22 -43.53
CA ASP A 343 -20.10 14.40 -43.53
C ASP A 343 -20.24 13.08 -44.30
N PHE A 344 -21.46 12.71 -44.68
CA PHE A 344 -21.75 11.47 -45.36
C PHE A 344 -22.53 11.70 -46.67
N GLU A 345 -22.24 10.90 -47.69
CA GLU A 345 -23.03 10.90 -48.94
C GLU A 345 -23.29 9.44 -49.37
N VAL A 346 -24.56 9.07 -49.48
CA VAL A 346 -24.99 7.70 -49.83
C VAL A 346 -25.54 7.67 -51.27
N GLU A 347 -24.96 6.79 -52.12
CA GLU A 347 -25.28 6.63 -53.55
C GLU A 347 -25.33 7.95 -54.34
N ASP A 348 -24.22 8.72 -54.34
CA ASP A 348 -24.14 10.02 -55.03
C ASP A 348 -25.29 11.00 -54.65
N GLY A 349 -25.78 10.90 -53.41
CA GLY A 349 -26.84 11.73 -52.84
C GLY A 349 -28.27 11.29 -53.19
N ASP A 350 -28.47 10.04 -53.62
CA ASP A 350 -29.81 9.50 -53.89
C ASP A 350 -30.59 9.19 -52.59
N TYR A 351 -29.90 8.87 -51.49
CA TYR A 351 -30.48 8.75 -50.14
C TYR A 351 -30.29 10.04 -49.34
N ILE A 352 -31.28 10.39 -48.52
CA ILE A 352 -31.24 11.58 -47.66
C ILE A 352 -30.99 11.10 -46.23
N ILE A 353 -29.93 11.63 -45.62
CA ILE A 353 -29.59 11.39 -44.21
C ILE A 353 -30.58 12.15 -43.33
N GLU A 354 -31.16 11.46 -42.36
CA GLU A 354 -32.00 12.03 -41.32
C GLU A 354 -31.15 12.52 -40.16
N ASP A 355 -30.22 11.68 -39.70
CA ASP A 355 -29.33 12.00 -38.59
C ASP A 355 -28.01 11.22 -38.69
N ALA A 356 -27.00 11.71 -37.98
CA ALA A 356 -25.76 10.98 -37.76
C ALA A 356 -25.27 11.27 -36.34
N TYR A 357 -24.94 10.22 -35.59
CA TYR A 357 -24.47 10.33 -34.21
C TYR A 357 -23.36 9.31 -33.93
N LEU A 358 -22.54 9.63 -32.94
CA LEU A 358 -21.41 8.81 -32.52
C LEU A 358 -21.84 7.80 -31.46
N VAL A 359 -21.19 6.64 -31.46
CA VAL A 359 -21.35 5.54 -30.50
C VAL A 359 -19.99 4.91 -30.20
N ASN A 360 -19.91 4.04 -29.19
CA ASN A 360 -18.69 3.32 -28.83
C ASN A 360 -17.48 4.27 -28.65
N ASN A 361 -17.58 5.20 -27.68
CA ASN A 361 -16.54 6.18 -27.36
C ASN A 361 -16.03 6.97 -28.59
N ASN A 362 -16.96 7.40 -29.44
CA ASN A 362 -16.72 8.16 -30.67
C ASN A 362 -15.84 7.48 -31.72
N THR A 363 -15.65 6.15 -31.63
CA THR A 363 -14.91 5.37 -32.63
C THR A 363 -15.82 4.85 -33.75
N GLU A 364 -17.14 4.95 -33.58
CA GLU A 364 -18.16 4.51 -34.54
C GLU A 364 -19.22 5.60 -34.74
N ALA A 365 -19.82 5.66 -35.93
CA ALA A 365 -20.96 6.53 -36.22
C ALA A 365 -22.09 5.76 -36.88
N ASN A 366 -23.31 5.95 -36.35
CA ASN A 366 -24.54 5.48 -36.97
C ASN A 366 -25.11 6.59 -37.87
N VAL A 367 -25.34 6.26 -39.14
CA VAL A 367 -25.88 7.17 -40.17
C VAL A 367 -27.28 6.70 -40.52
N VAL A 368 -28.28 7.45 -40.07
CA VAL A 368 -29.72 7.12 -40.21
C VAL A 368 -30.28 7.82 -41.44
N LEU A 369 -31.07 7.12 -42.24
CA LEU A 369 -31.63 7.62 -43.50
C LEU A 369 -33.15 7.80 -43.42
N TYR A 370 -33.70 8.81 -44.10
CA TYR A 370 -35.16 9.00 -44.22
C TYR A 370 -35.88 7.90 -45.03
N SER A 371 -35.15 6.98 -45.65
CA SER A 371 -35.69 5.99 -46.58
C SER A 371 -34.98 4.66 -46.41
N GLU A 372 -35.77 3.60 -46.34
CA GLU A 372 -35.30 2.21 -46.32
C GLU A 372 -34.32 1.93 -47.48
N LEU A 373 -33.25 1.22 -47.16
CA LEU A 373 -32.22 0.75 -48.07
C LEU A 373 -32.78 -0.36 -48.97
N GLU A 374 -32.50 -0.27 -50.27
CA GLU A 374 -32.88 -1.32 -51.22
C GLU A 374 -31.82 -2.45 -51.21
N GLU A 375 -32.25 -3.73 -51.22
CA GLU A 375 -31.33 -4.88 -51.36
C GLU A 375 -30.37 -4.70 -52.54
N GLY A 376 -29.07 -4.88 -52.30
CA GLY A 376 -28.06 -4.75 -53.34
C GLY A 376 -26.73 -4.21 -52.83
N LYS A 377 -26.00 -3.57 -53.74
CA LYS A 377 -24.75 -2.88 -53.41
C LYS A 377 -25.02 -1.39 -53.44
N ILE A 378 -24.64 -0.71 -52.37
CA ILE A 378 -24.67 0.75 -52.29
C ILE A 378 -23.27 1.26 -51.95
N THR A 379 -23.09 2.56 -52.09
CA THR A 379 -21.87 3.28 -51.78
C THR A 379 -22.15 4.32 -50.71
N ILE A 380 -21.25 4.40 -49.75
CA ILE A 380 -21.21 5.48 -48.75
C ILE A 380 -19.86 6.17 -48.86
N GLU A 381 -19.90 7.48 -49.02
CA GLU A 381 -18.76 8.37 -48.91
C GLU A 381 -18.74 8.99 -47.51
N VAL A 382 -17.56 9.00 -46.89
CA VAL A 382 -17.31 9.56 -45.56
C VAL A 382 -16.24 10.64 -45.68
N SER A 383 -16.51 11.86 -45.23
CA SER A 383 -15.54 12.98 -45.19
C SER A 383 -16.06 14.18 -44.43
N GLY A 384 -15.18 14.97 -43.78
CA GLY A 384 -15.54 16.32 -43.30
C GLY A 384 -15.45 16.49 -41.79
N MET A 385 -15.54 15.40 -41.04
CA MET A 385 -15.29 15.38 -39.60
C MET A 385 -13.79 15.43 -39.26
N GLU A 386 -13.51 15.87 -38.03
CA GLU A 386 -12.16 16.04 -37.47
C GLU A 386 -11.99 15.16 -36.23
N ASP A 387 -10.76 14.71 -35.97
CA ASP A 387 -10.36 14.16 -34.67
C ASP A 387 -10.12 15.28 -33.64
N PHE A 388 -9.80 14.87 -32.41
CA PHE A 388 -9.52 15.79 -31.30
C PHE A 388 -8.26 16.64 -31.52
N ALA A 389 -7.37 16.26 -32.45
CA ALA A 389 -6.22 17.08 -32.86
C ALA A 389 -6.51 18.04 -34.03
N GLY A 390 -7.75 18.03 -34.55
CA GLY A 390 -8.18 18.87 -35.68
C GLY A 390 -7.74 18.36 -37.05
N PHE A 391 -7.28 17.13 -37.19
CA PHE A 391 -7.04 16.51 -38.49
C PHE A 391 -8.36 16.01 -39.10
N ASN A 392 -8.56 16.34 -40.37
CA ASN A 392 -9.76 15.93 -41.10
C ASN A 392 -9.66 14.45 -41.51
N VAL A 393 -10.76 13.71 -41.34
CA VAL A 393 -10.88 12.33 -41.82
C VAL A 393 -10.64 12.24 -43.32
N VAL A 394 -9.79 11.30 -43.72
CA VAL A 394 -9.49 11.08 -45.14
C VAL A 394 -10.74 10.62 -45.88
N LYS A 395 -11.19 11.43 -46.85
CA LYS A 395 -12.31 11.09 -47.74
C LYS A 395 -12.18 9.68 -48.29
N THR A 396 -13.11 8.82 -47.93
CA THR A 396 -13.13 7.40 -48.27
C THR A 396 -14.50 7.01 -48.79
N VAL A 397 -14.55 6.11 -49.78
CA VAL A 397 -15.80 5.58 -50.34
C VAL A 397 -15.79 4.07 -50.15
N PHE A 398 -16.82 3.56 -49.47
CA PHE A 398 -17.05 2.13 -49.30
C PHE A 398 -18.13 1.64 -50.25
N GLU A 399 -17.99 0.41 -50.75
CA GLU A 399 -19.07 -0.32 -51.41
C GLU A 399 -19.55 -1.37 -50.40
N ILE A 400 -20.77 -1.22 -49.92
CA ILE A 400 -21.37 -2.06 -48.87
C ILE A 400 -22.54 -2.86 -49.44
N ASP A 401 -22.74 -4.08 -48.94
CA ASP A 401 -23.83 -4.96 -49.36
C ASP A 401 -25.02 -4.77 -48.38
N VAL A 402 -26.20 -4.42 -48.91
CA VAL A 402 -27.46 -4.36 -48.16
C VAL A 402 -28.11 -5.74 -48.23
N VAL A 403 -28.20 -6.41 -47.09
CA VAL A 403 -28.84 -7.72 -46.94
C VAL A 403 -29.86 -7.60 -45.83
N GLU A 404 -31.13 -7.91 -46.13
CA GLU A 404 -32.22 -7.87 -45.15
C GLU A 404 -31.96 -8.88 -44.03
N ASP A 405 -31.99 -8.40 -42.78
CA ASP A 405 -32.03 -9.25 -41.60
C ASP A 405 -33.49 -9.53 -41.19
N ASN A 406 -33.77 -10.78 -40.82
CA ASN A 406 -35.07 -11.23 -40.35
C ASN A 406 -34.96 -12.02 -39.04
N ASP A 407 -33.74 -12.16 -38.50
CA ASP A 407 -33.48 -12.80 -37.22
C ASP A 407 -33.57 -11.71 -36.13
N ALA A 408 -34.12 -12.07 -34.97
CA ALA A 408 -34.24 -11.14 -33.86
C ALA A 408 -32.97 -11.20 -32.99
N PRO A 409 -32.60 -10.11 -32.30
CA PRO A 409 -31.40 -10.06 -31.49
C PRO A 409 -31.47 -11.08 -30.34
N VAL A 410 -30.34 -11.73 -30.08
CA VAL A 410 -30.14 -12.73 -29.04
C VAL A 410 -28.87 -12.46 -28.23
N VAL A 411 -28.95 -12.72 -26.93
CA VAL A 411 -27.79 -12.64 -26.04
C VAL A 411 -26.83 -13.80 -26.33
N THR A 412 -25.57 -13.46 -26.58
CA THR A 412 -24.46 -14.37 -26.86
C THR A 412 -23.53 -14.59 -25.66
N GLY A 413 -23.49 -13.63 -24.74
CA GLY A 413 -22.65 -13.63 -23.54
C GLY A 413 -23.12 -12.58 -22.53
N TYR A 414 -22.32 -12.40 -21.47
CA TYR A 414 -22.48 -11.33 -20.49
C TYR A 414 -21.11 -11.01 -19.88
N THR A 415 -20.96 -9.80 -19.37
CA THR A 415 -19.82 -9.29 -18.57
C THR A 415 -20.38 -8.67 -17.28
N ASP A 416 -19.51 -8.24 -16.37
CA ASP A 416 -19.85 -7.42 -15.19
C ASP A 416 -20.93 -8.01 -14.27
N ALA A 417 -20.99 -9.34 -14.17
CA ALA A 417 -22.05 -10.03 -13.44
C ALA A 417 -21.81 -10.00 -11.92
N LYS A 418 -22.16 -8.89 -11.28
CA LYS A 418 -22.13 -8.69 -9.83
C LYS A 418 -23.52 -8.92 -9.23
N THR A 419 -23.65 -8.77 -7.90
CA THR A 419 -24.97 -8.80 -7.26
C THR A 419 -25.80 -7.57 -7.65
N LYS A 420 -25.16 -6.43 -7.92
CA LYS A 420 -25.84 -5.16 -8.23
C LYS A 420 -25.87 -4.81 -9.72
N GLU A 421 -25.09 -5.44 -10.59
CA GLU A 421 -25.01 -5.07 -12.01
C GLU A 421 -24.81 -6.30 -12.90
N VAL A 422 -25.18 -6.18 -14.19
CA VAL A 422 -24.76 -7.11 -15.25
C VAL A 422 -24.89 -6.49 -16.64
N THR A 423 -23.90 -6.73 -17.51
CA THR A 423 -23.92 -6.32 -18.92
C THR A 423 -24.20 -7.52 -19.82
N LEU A 424 -25.21 -7.43 -20.70
CA LEU A 424 -25.59 -8.48 -21.64
C LEU A 424 -25.09 -8.18 -23.05
N ILE A 425 -24.36 -9.13 -23.66
CA ILE A 425 -23.80 -8.97 -25.00
C ILE A 425 -24.70 -9.63 -26.05
N PHE A 426 -25.22 -8.85 -26.99
CA PHE A 426 -26.04 -9.31 -28.10
C PHE A 426 -25.20 -9.67 -29.34
N ASN A 427 -25.77 -10.48 -30.25
CA ASN A 427 -25.12 -10.88 -31.51
C ASN A 427 -25.05 -9.76 -32.56
N GLU A 428 -25.74 -8.66 -32.32
CA GLU A 428 -25.92 -7.52 -33.21
C GLU A 428 -26.33 -6.29 -32.41
N ASP A 429 -26.17 -5.11 -33.00
CA ASP A 429 -26.63 -3.85 -32.45
C ASP A 429 -28.14 -3.86 -32.15
N ILE A 430 -28.51 -3.26 -31.02
CA ILE A 430 -29.89 -3.19 -30.55
C ILE A 430 -30.31 -1.74 -30.31
N GLU A 431 -31.62 -1.52 -30.31
CA GLU A 431 -32.25 -0.28 -29.89
C GLU A 431 -33.49 -0.58 -29.03
N GLU A 432 -33.89 0.40 -28.22
CA GLU A 432 -35.08 0.31 -27.39
C GLU A 432 -36.36 0.24 -28.24
N LEU A 433 -37.31 -0.61 -27.82
CA LEU A 433 -38.59 -0.80 -28.53
C LEU A 433 -39.77 -0.32 -27.69
N PHE A 434 -40.00 1.01 -27.51
CA PHE A 434 -41.16 1.50 -26.73
C PHE A 434 -42.05 2.56 -27.42
N ASP A 435 -43.36 2.45 -27.15
CA ASP A 435 -44.48 3.21 -27.75
C ASP A 435 -44.52 4.63 -27.14
N ASN A 436 -43.78 5.56 -27.77
CA ASN A 436 -43.45 6.94 -27.37
C ASN A 436 -44.67 7.90 -27.14
N ASP A 437 -45.54 7.59 -26.18
CA ASP A 437 -46.68 8.44 -25.79
C ASP A 437 -46.72 8.79 -24.27
N ASP A 438 -45.96 8.13 -23.38
CA ASP A 438 -45.83 8.47 -21.95
C ASP A 438 -44.35 8.33 -21.52
N TYR A 439 -43.80 9.32 -20.80
CA TYR A 439 -42.42 9.34 -20.27
C TYR A 439 -42.23 8.34 -19.10
N ASP A 440 -42.85 7.17 -19.17
CA ASP A 440 -42.67 6.09 -18.19
C ASP A 440 -41.53 5.22 -18.72
N PHE A 441 -40.36 5.27 -18.09
CA PHE A 441 -39.26 4.35 -18.43
C PHE A 441 -39.77 2.92 -18.23
N ASP A 442 -39.67 2.07 -19.26
CA ASP A 442 -40.19 0.71 -19.19
C ASP A 442 -39.20 -0.28 -18.52
N TYR A 443 -38.59 0.13 -17.40
CA TYR A 443 -37.64 -0.67 -16.60
C TYR A 443 -38.20 -2.04 -16.19
N GLU A 444 -39.53 -2.20 -16.13
CA GLU A 444 -40.21 -3.47 -15.83
C GLU A 444 -39.91 -4.60 -16.85
N TYR A 445 -39.38 -4.28 -18.03
CA TYR A 445 -39.00 -5.28 -19.03
C TYR A 445 -37.69 -6.01 -18.73
N PHE A 446 -36.86 -5.47 -17.83
CA PHE A 446 -35.61 -6.07 -17.40
C PHE A 446 -35.73 -6.49 -15.93
N TYR A 447 -35.59 -7.79 -15.64
CA TYR A 447 -35.74 -8.31 -14.29
C TYR A 447 -34.96 -9.60 -14.07
N HIS A 448 -34.73 -9.96 -12.81
CA HIS A 448 -34.13 -11.24 -12.44
C HIS A 448 -35.08 -12.05 -11.55
N THR A 449 -34.95 -13.38 -11.50
CA THR A 449 -35.77 -14.29 -10.66
C THR A 449 -37.29 -14.29 -10.93
N ASN A 450 -37.97 -13.15 -10.78
CA ASN A 450 -39.38 -12.90 -11.06
C ASN A 450 -39.61 -11.41 -11.41
N SER A 451 -40.75 -11.09 -12.04
CA SER A 451 -41.05 -9.73 -12.54
C SER A 451 -41.30 -8.67 -11.46
N ASN A 452 -41.04 -8.93 -10.18
CA ASN A 452 -41.03 -7.89 -9.15
C ASN A 452 -39.60 -7.43 -8.82
N ASN A 453 -38.57 -8.15 -9.27
CA ASN A 453 -37.20 -7.78 -9.04
C ASN A 453 -36.63 -7.20 -10.35
N VAL A 454 -37.06 -6.00 -10.65
CA VAL A 454 -36.75 -5.26 -11.87
C VAL A 454 -35.45 -4.47 -11.69
N VAL A 455 -34.89 -3.97 -12.78
CA VAL A 455 -33.81 -2.97 -12.71
C VAL A 455 -34.34 -1.67 -12.11
N GLY A 456 -33.55 -1.04 -11.25
CA GLY A 456 -33.93 0.14 -10.44
C GLY A 456 -35.18 -0.04 -9.57
N ASN A 457 -35.66 1.06 -8.98
CA ASN A 457 -36.91 1.10 -8.23
C ASN A 457 -37.75 2.37 -8.53
N ALA A 458 -39.06 2.26 -8.31
CA ALA A 458 -40.03 3.34 -8.59
C ALA A 458 -39.91 4.59 -7.69
N GLU A 459 -39.22 4.49 -6.55
CA GLU A 459 -38.92 5.60 -5.64
C GLU A 459 -37.66 6.36 -6.09
N ALA A 460 -36.60 5.66 -6.53
CA ALA A 460 -35.36 6.24 -7.09
C ALA A 460 -35.65 7.07 -8.34
N LEU A 461 -36.43 6.52 -9.28
CA LEU A 461 -36.91 7.20 -10.49
C LEU A 461 -37.85 8.39 -10.21
N ALA A 462 -38.40 8.51 -9.00
CA ALA A 462 -39.28 9.61 -8.62
C ALA A 462 -38.52 10.77 -7.96
N ASP A 463 -37.35 10.50 -7.39
CA ASP A 463 -36.51 11.46 -6.69
C ASP A 463 -35.38 12.01 -7.58
N ASP A 464 -34.92 11.23 -8.58
CA ASP A 464 -33.97 11.66 -9.60
C ASP A 464 -34.54 11.46 -11.02
N ALA A 465 -34.56 12.53 -11.81
CA ALA A 465 -35.08 12.50 -13.18
C ALA A 465 -34.01 12.08 -14.20
N ASP A 466 -32.74 12.06 -13.81
CA ASP A 466 -31.59 11.75 -14.67
C ASP A 466 -31.09 10.30 -14.44
N PHE A 467 -31.65 9.56 -13.46
CA PHE A 467 -31.33 8.15 -13.21
C PHE A 467 -31.84 7.24 -14.35
N VAL A 468 -30.92 6.53 -15.01
CA VAL A 468 -31.21 5.58 -16.09
C VAL A 468 -30.86 4.16 -15.62
N PRO A 469 -31.84 3.26 -15.39
CA PRO A 469 -31.60 1.94 -14.79
C PRO A 469 -31.05 0.90 -15.78
N PHE A 470 -30.79 1.29 -17.02
CA PHE A 470 -30.16 0.46 -18.05
C PHE A 470 -29.54 1.35 -19.14
N VAL A 471 -28.47 0.88 -19.77
CA VAL A 471 -27.80 1.60 -20.86
C VAL A 471 -27.65 0.68 -22.06
N ILE A 472 -27.92 1.19 -23.26
CA ILE A 472 -27.64 0.50 -24.54
C ILE A 472 -26.51 1.24 -25.25
N ASP A 473 -25.39 0.54 -25.48
CA ASP A 473 -24.34 0.98 -26.39
C ASP A 473 -24.07 -0.11 -27.43
N GLY A 474 -24.41 0.18 -28.69
CA GLY A 474 -24.28 -0.77 -29.80
C GLY A 474 -25.00 -2.10 -29.53
N ASN A 475 -24.24 -3.17 -29.29
CA ASN A 475 -24.74 -4.52 -29.03
C ASN A 475 -24.72 -4.91 -27.54
N GLU A 476 -24.47 -3.98 -26.63
CA GLU A 476 -24.39 -4.21 -25.19
C GLU A 476 -25.56 -3.58 -24.46
N LEU A 477 -26.01 -4.25 -23.39
CA LEU A 477 -27.10 -3.80 -22.52
C LEU A 477 -26.68 -3.96 -21.07
N THR A 478 -26.32 -2.86 -20.42
CA THR A 478 -25.98 -2.81 -19.00
C THR A 478 -27.24 -2.65 -18.17
N LEU A 479 -27.38 -3.43 -17.09
CA LEU A 479 -28.58 -3.51 -16.26
C LEU A 479 -28.24 -3.32 -14.78
N ASP A 480 -28.81 -2.28 -14.17
CA ASP A 480 -28.61 -1.95 -12.75
C ASP A 480 -29.66 -2.63 -11.85
N PHE A 481 -29.18 -3.53 -11.00
CA PHE A 481 -29.91 -4.29 -9.98
C PHE A 481 -29.61 -3.84 -8.54
N THR A 482 -29.02 -2.67 -8.32
CA THR A 482 -28.67 -2.15 -6.98
C THR A 482 -29.84 -2.24 -5.99
N ASP A 483 -31.04 -1.87 -6.44
CA ASP A 483 -32.26 -1.93 -5.62
C ASP A 483 -32.84 -3.34 -5.44
N ASN A 484 -32.52 -4.26 -6.36
CA ASN A 484 -33.02 -5.63 -6.38
C ASN A 484 -31.89 -6.60 -6.71
N PRO A 485 -30.96 -6.88 -5.77
CA PRO A 485 -29.72 -7.58 -6.08
C PRO A 485 -29.95 -8.99 -6.63
N LEU A 486 -29.17 -9.33 -7.64
CA LEU A 486 -29.06 -10.67 -8.19
C LEU A 486 -28.58 -11.66 -7.10
N PRO A 487 -29.16 -12.87 -7.04
CA PRO A 487 -28.75 -13.86 -6.06
C PRO A 487 -27.36 -14.43 -6.40
N GLU A 488 -26.50 -14.54 -5.38
CA GLU A 488 -25.21 -15.23 -5.44
C GLU A 488 -25.27 -16.61 -6.12
N GLY A 489 -24.21 -16.95 -6.85
CA GLY A 489 -24.12 -18.17 -7.65
C GLY A 489 -24.91 -18.03 -8.96
N THR A 490 -25.79 -18.98 -9.25
CA THR A 490 -26.54 -18.94 -10.52
C THR A 490 -27.76 -18.03 -10.43
N ALA A 491 -27.70 -16.88 -11.11
CA ALA A 491 -28.86 -16.03 -11.38
C ALA A 491 -29.39 -16.20 -12.81
N TYR A 492 -30.63 -15.74 -13.02
CA TYR A 492 -31.25 -15.71 -14.35
C TYR A 492 -31.78 -14.31 -14.59
N VAL A 493 -31.19 -13.63 -15.56
CA VAL A 493 -31.60 -12.33 -16.05
C VAL A 493 -32.60 -12.52 -17.18
N TYR A 494 -33.66 -11.73 -17.18
CA TYR A 494 -34.74 -11.79 -18.13
C TYR A 494 -34.87 -10.46 -18.86
N VAL A 495 -34.76 -10.52 -20.18
CA VAL A 495 -35.25 -9.45 -21.07
C VAL A 495 -36.61 -9.90 -21.59
N ALA A 496 -37.64 -9.10 -21.32
CA ALA A 496 -38.99 -9.39 -21.79
C ALA A 496 -39.06 -9.43 -23.33
N ALA A 497 -40.14 -9.99 -23.86
CA ALA A 497 -40.38 -9.91 -25.30
C ALA A 497 -40.78 -8.50 -25.67
N ASP A 498 -40.36 -8.06 -26.86
CA ASP A 498 -40.63 -6.71 -27.38
C ASP A 498 -40.02 -5.60 -26.50
N ALA A 499 -38.89 -5.88 -25.82
CA ALA A 499 -38.17 -4.91 -25.00
C ALA A 499 -37.10 -4.15 -25.80
N VAL A 500 -36.42 -4.88 -26.68
CA VAL A 500 -35.40 -4.34 -27.58
C VAL A 500 -35.63 -4.90 -28.98
N GLN A 501 -35.15 -4.22 -30.01
CA GLN A 501 -35.13 -4.71 -31.38
C GLN A 501 -33.77 -4.46 -32.02
N ASP A 502 -33.51 -5.11 -33.15
CA ASP A 502 -32.42 -4.68 -34.03
C ASP A 502 -32.86 -3.46 -34.85
N PHE A 503 -31.92 -2.86 -35.59
CA PHE A 503 -32.22 -1.77 -36.52
C PHE A 503 -32.95 -2.24 -37.79
N TRP A 504 -33.32 -3.52 -37.91
CA TRP A 504 -34.19 -4.07 -38.97
C TRP A 504 -35.64 -4.27 -38.50
N GLU A 505 -36.00 -3.74 -37.32
CA GLU A 505 -37.30 -3.86 -36.66
C GLU A 505 -37.70 -5.30 -36.27
N ASN A 506 -36.71 -6.19 -36.08
CA ASN A 506 -36.92 -7.52 -35.54
C ASN A 506 -36.91 -7.46 -34.00
N ALA A 507 -38.10 -7.35 -33.41
CA ALA A 507 -38.26 -7.38 -31.95
C ALA A 507 -37.73 -8.66 -31.30
N ASN A 508 -37.04 -8.51 -30.16
CA ASN A 508 -36.52 -9.62 -29.40
C ASN A 508 -37.64 -10.55 -28.89
N ASN A 509 -37.39 -11.85 -28.90
CA ASN A 509 -38.21 -12.78 -28.12
C ASN A 509 -37.84 -12.64 -26.64
N LYS A 510 -38.67 -13.17 -25.73
CA LYS A 510 -38.28 -13.27 -24.32
C LYS A 510 -36.93 -14.01 -24.20
N ILE A 511 -35.93 -13.32 -23.69
CA ILE A 511 -34.59 -13.85 -23.44
C ILE A 511 -34.48 -14.25 -21.97
N VAL A 512 -33.70 -15.30 -21.73
CA VAL A 512 -33.34 -15.75 -20.39
C VAL A 512 -31.85 -16.07 -20.43
N THR A 513 -31.05 -15.20 -19.81
CA THR A 513 -29.60 -15.36 -19.73
C THR A 513 -29.28 -15.94 -18.36
N LYS A 514 -28.52 -17.05 -18.37
CA LYS A 514 -27.99 -17.63 -17.14
C LYS A 514 -26.68 -16.92 -16.86
N VAL A 515 -26.62 -16.20 -15.74
CA VAL A 515 -25.43 -15.50 -15.28
C VAL A 515 -24.92 -16.21 -14.03
N GLU A 516 -23.62 -16.40 -13.95
CA GLU A 516 -22.94 -16.92 -12.75
C GLU A 516 -22.30 -15.73 -12.07
N ILE A 517 -22.74 -15.49 -10.84
CA ILE A 517 -22.20 -14.49 -9.92
C ILE A 517 -21.26 -15.25 -9.00
N THR A 518 -20.01 -14.82 -8.96
CA THR A 518 -19.01 -15.34 -8.03
C THR A 518 -19.52 -15.14 -6.61
N VAL A 519 -19.42 -16.19 -5.79
CA VAL A 519 -19.75 -16.08 -4.37
C VAL A 519 -18.47 -15.66 -3.70
N ASP A 520 -18.47 -14.46 -3.17
CA ASP A 520 -17.40 -14.02 -2.30
C ASP A 520 -17.46 -14.83 -0.98
N ASN A 521 -16.35 -15.48 -0.67
CA ASN A 521 -16.11 -16.22 0.57
C ASN A 521 -14.69 -15.92 1.09
N THR A 522 -14.07 -14.86 0.58
CA THR A 522 -12.80 -14.34 1.08
C THR A 522 -13.14 -13.53 2.32
N ALA A 523 -12.25 -13.52 3.30
CA ALA A 523 -12.45 -12.68 4.46
C ALA A 523 -11.51 -11.49 4.34
N PRO A 524 -11.92 -10.30 4.82
CA PRO A 524 -11.11 -9.11 4.69
C PRO A 524 -9.75 -9.29 5.36
N VAL A 525 -8.73 -8.71 4.77
CA VAL A 525 -7.35 -8.76 5.26
C VAL A 525 -6.86 -7.33 5.47
N LEU A 526 -6.26 -7.06 6.63
CA LEU A 526 -5.55 -5.79 6.87
C LEU A 526 -4.25 -5.75 6.05
N GLU A 527 -4.24 -4.92 5.01
CA GLU A 527 -3.17 -4.80 4.03
C GLU A 527 -2.11 -3.81 4.50
N ALA A 528 -2.51 -2.56 4.71
CA ALA A 528 -1.62 -1.47 5.12
C ALA A 528 -2.06 -0.80 6.43
N ILE A 529 -1.11 -0.04 6.99
CA ILE A 529 -1.32 0.86 8.12
C ILE A 529 -0.51 2.10 7.79
N ASP A 530 -1.19 3.22 7.59
CA ASP A 530 -0.57 4.52 7.41
C ASP A 530 -0.76 5.40 8.64
N VAL A 531 0.19 6.32 8.87
CA VAL A 531 0.22 7.15 10.08
C VAL A 531 0.58 8.57 9.71
N ASP A 532 -0.32 9.50 10.02
CA ASP A 532 -0.19 10.91 9.69
C ASP A 532 -0.69 11.82 10.82
N LEU A 533 -0.53 13.13 10.63
CA LEU A 533 -1.20 14.13 11.47
C LEU A 533 -2.64 14.31 11.00
N ALA A 534 -3.57 14.29 11.95
CA ALA A 534 -4.94 14.68 11.68
C ALA A 534 -5.01 16.13 11.17
N ASP A 535 -6.12 16.48 10.50
CA ASP A 535 -6.45 17.80 9.95
C ASP A 535 -6.27 18.99 10.92
N ASN A 536 -6.18 18.73 12.22
CA ASN A 536 -5.99 19.73 13.26
C ASN A 536 -4.52 20.05 13.59
N ASP A 537 -3.56 19.40 12.92
CA ASP A 537 -2.11 19.50 13.12
C ASP A 537 -1.62 19.15 14.55
N VAL A 538 -2.41 18.39 15.33
CA VAL A 538 -2.13 18.06 16.74
C VAL A 538 -2.27 16.57 17.03
N ASP A 539 -3.35 15.95 16.58
CA ASP A 539 -3.66 14.56 16.91
C ASP A 539 -3.01 13.62 15.86
N VAL A 540 -2.68 12.40 16.28
CA VAL A 540 -2.15 11.35 15.39
C VAL A 540 -3.31 10.56 14.79
N GLU A 541 -3.32 10.45 13.46
CA GLU A 541 -4.30 9.71 12.68
C GLU A 541 -3.65 8.43 12.12
N ILE A 542 -4.37 7.31 12.20
CA ILE A 542 -3.95 6.01 11.70
C ILE A 542 -5.00 5.52 10.72
N THR A 543 -4.60 5.31 9.47
CA THR A 543 -5.47 4.78 8.41
C THR A 543 -5.18 3.30 8.20
N LEU A 544 -6.21 2.47 8.27
CA LEU A 544 -6.16 1.03 8.09
C LEU A 544 -6.80 0.64 6.76
N GLU A 545 -6.02 0.10 5.84
CA GLU A 545 -6.51 -0.35 4.53
C GLU A 545 -6.79 -1.86 4.54
N PHE A 546 -7.95 -2.24 4.00
CA PHE A 546 -8.42 -3.62 3.92
C PHE A 546 -8.54 -4.10 2.48
N SER A 547 -8.39 -5.41 2.28
CA SER A 547 -8.45 -6.05 0.96
C SER A 547 -9.82 -5.99 0.26
N GLU A 548 -10.85 -5.52 0.97
CA GLU A 548 -12.25 -5.39 0.55
C GLU A 548 -13.06 -4.54 1.54
N ASP A 549 -14.22 -4.05 1.10
CA ASP A 549 -15.15 -3.26 1.92
C ASP A 549 -15.58 -3.97 3.21
N ILE A 550 -15.36 -3.29 4.34
CA ILE A 550 -15.88 -3.63 5.65
C ILE A 550 -17.31 -3.10 5.81
N ALA A 551 -18.21 -3.96 6.27
CA ALA A 551 -19.57 -3.59 6.61
C ALA A 551 -19.59 -2.58 7.76
N TYR A 552 -20.13 -1.39 7.51
CA TYR A 552 -20.00 -0.26 8.44
C TYR A 552 -20.61 -0.50 9.83
N ASP A 553 -21.59 -1.40 9.94
CA ASP A 553 -22.24 -1.74 11.21
C ASP A 553 -21.43 -2.71 12.09
N THR A 554 -20.27 -3.17 11.59
CA THR A 554 -19.28 -3.96 12.33
C THR A 554 -18.11 -3.13 12.86
N ILE A 555 -17.96 -1.89 12.41
CA ILE A 555 -16.89 -0.98 12.82
C ILE A 555 -17.26 -0.35 14.17
N ASP A 556 -16.55 -0.76 15.23
CA ASP A 556 -16.72 -0.28 16.60
C ASP A 556 -15.37 -0.37 17.36
N ASP A 557 -15.20 0.39 18.43
CA ASP A 557 -13.95 0.45 19.21
C ASP A 557 -13.51 -0.94 19.70
N ASP A 558 -14.48 -1.82 19.98
CA ASP A 558 -14.28 -3.21 20.44
C ASP A 558 -13.54 -4.12 19.43
N ALA A 559 -13.45 -3.70 18.16
CA ALA A 559 -12.75 -4.39 17.08
C ALA A 559 -11.24 -4.12 17.09
N PHE A 560 -10.80 -3.05 17.75
CA PHE A 560 -9.42 -2.56 17.72
C PHE A 560 -8.76 -2.58 19.09
N MET A 561 -7.43 -2.62 19.10
CA MET A 561 -6.62 -2.39 20.30
C MET A 561 -5.22 -2.00 19.90
N ILE A 562 -4.74 -0.89 20.44
CA ILE A 562 -3.40 -0.37 20.20
C ILE A 562 -2.59 -0.47 21.49
N VAL A 563 -1.36 -0.94 21.36
CA VAL A 563 -0.37 -0.95 22.46
C VAL A 563 0.96 -0.42 22.01
N ASP A 564 1.69 0.19 22.92
CA ASP A 564 3.02 0.75 22.68
C ASP A 564 4.15 -0.31 22.74
N GLU A 565 5.40 0.16 22.78
CA GLU A 565 6.59 -0.69 22.84
C GLU A 565 6.74 -1.44 24.18
N ASP A 566 6.24 -0.85 25.26
CA ASP A 566 6.28 -1.41 26.62
C ASP A 566 5.13 -2.40 26.88
N GLY A 567 4.11 -2.38 26.02
CA GLY A 567 2.95 -3.26 26.03
C GLY A 567 1.76 -2.68 26.78
N ASP A 568 1.75 -1.35 26.92
CA ASP A 568 0.75 -0.57 27.63
C ASP A 568 -0.31 -0.10 26.61
N GLU A 569 -1.57 0.00 27.06
CA GLU A 569 -2.72 0.25 26.18
C GLU A 569 -2.83 1.75 25.87
N VAL A 570 -2.99 2.07 24.58
CA VAL A 570 -3.09 3.45 24.09
C VAL A 570 -4.55 3.75 23.79
N GLY A 571 -5.05 4.87 24.30
CA GLY A 571 -6.41 5.35 24.04
C GLY A 571 -6.58 5.85 22.61
N PHE A 572 -7.75 5.62 22.03
CA PHE A 572 -8.08 6.03 20.67
C PHE A 572 -9.60 6.17 20.48
N ASP A 573 -9.98 6.92 19.45
CA ASP A 573 -11.34 7.04 18.93
C ASP A 573 -11.39 6.53 17.47
N VAL A 574 -12.37 5.71 17.12
CA VAL A 574 -12.63 5.30 15.72
C VAL A 574 -13.58 6.28 15.04
N GLU A 575 -13.32 6.62 13.77
CA GLU A 575 -14.21 7.48 13.00
C GLU A 575 -15.62 6.86 12.83
N ASN A 576 -16.65 7.71 12.70
CA ASN A 576 -18.03 7.24 12.53
C ASN A 576 -18.37 7.06 11.04
N TYR A 577 -18.56 5.82 10.64
CA TYR A 577 -18.98 5.47 9.28
C TYR A 577 -20.50 5.40 9.10
N SER A 578 -20.97 5.70 7.89
CA SER A 578 -22.39 5.61 7.52
C SER A 578 -22.65 4.83 6.22
N ALA A 579 -21.57 4.34 5.61
CA ALA A 579 -21.51 3.50 4.44
C ALA A 579 -20.33 2.53 4.62
N ASP A 580 -20.38 1.40 3.91
CA ASP A 580 -19.31 0.41 3.87
C ASP A 580 -18.03 1.05 3.32
N THR A 581 -16.87 0.54 3.74
CA THR A 581 -15.56 1.12 3.38
C THR A 581 -14.44 0.11 3.55
N ASP A 582 -13.43 0.17 2.71
CA ASP A 582 -12.17 -0.54 2.78
C ASP A 582 -11.08 0.21 3.59
N GLU A 583 -11.37 1.44 4.06
CA GLU A 583 -10.48 2.25 4.88
C GLU A 583 -11.08 2.60 6.25
N ILE A 584 -10.36 2.32 7.33
CA ILE A 584 -10.77 2.67 8.70
C ILE A 584 -9.76 3.62 9.34
N VAL A 585 -10.23 4.79 9.74
CA VAL A 585 -9.46 5.86 10.39
C VAL A 585 -9.64 5.79 11.90
N ILE A 586 -8.51 5.82 12.60
CA ILE A 586 -8.41 5.82 14.05
C ILE A 586 -7.58 7.03 14.48
N THR A 587 -8.08 7.81 15.45
CA THR A 587 -7.34 8.92 16.05
C THR A 587 -6.86 8.53 17.44
N LEU A 588 -5.57 8.72 17.74
CA LEU A 588 -5.05 8.49 19.09
C LEU A 588 -5.48 9.61 20.04
N ASP A 589 -5.76 9.27 21.30
CA ASP A 589 -6.18 10.24 22.34
C ASP A 589 -5.05 11.21 22.73
N ASP A 590 -3.81 10.72 22.68
CA ASP A 590 -2.62 11.49 23.02
C ASP A 590 -2.11 12.26 21.80
N PRO A 591 -1.68 13.51 21.96
CA PRO A 591 -1.23 14.37 20.87
C PRO A 591 0.14 13.94 20.31
N ALA A 592 0.45 14.38 19.10
CA ALA A 592 1.65 13.99 18.36
C ALA A 592 2.99 14.34 19.05
N ASP A 593 3.01 15.30 20.00
CA ASP A 593 4.18 15.63 20.80
C ASP A 593 4.42 14.66 21.97
N GLU A 594 3.43 13.83 22.29
CA GLU A 594 3.51 12.81 23.34
C GLU A 594 3.59 11.38 22.76
N VAL A 595 3.30 11.20 21.46
CA VAL A 595 3.22 9.89 20.80
C VAL A 595 4.31 9.72 19.74
N SER A 596 5.26 8.81 20.00
CA SER A 596 6.21 8.32 18.99
C SER A 596 6.75 6.94 19.36
N GLY A 597 7.25 6.18 18.39
CA GLY A 597 7.87 4.87 18.62
C GLY A 597 7.16 3.69 17.95
N GLU A 598 7.43 2.48 18.43
CA GLU A 598 6.83 1.25 17.88
C GLU A 598 5.52 0.89 18.60
N PHE A 599 4.45 0.66 17.83
CA PHE A 599 3.13 0.28 18.32
C PHE A 599 2.67 -1.05 17.71
N LYS A 600 1.66 -1.67 18.31
CA LYS A 600 0.97 -2.84 17.75
C LYS A 600 -0.52 -2.63 17.78
N ILE A 601 -1.15 -2.77 16.62
CA ILE A 601 -2.60 -2.81 16.50
C ILE A 601 -3.08 -4.25 16.36
N THR A 602 -4.16 -4.59 17.06
CA THR A 602 -4.89 -5.84 16.90
C THR A 602 -6.27 -5.56 16.35
N VAL A 603 -6.63 -6.21 15.23
CA VAL A 603 -7.92 -6.06 14.55
C VAL A 603 -8.66 -7.41 14.56
N GLN A 604 -9.96 -7.40 14.87
CA GLN A 604 -10.83 -8.59 14.92
C GLN A 604 -12.32 -8.19 14.83
N ASP A 605 -13.20 -9.18 14.72
CA ASP A 605 -14.67 -9.00 14.80
C ASP A 605 -15.27 -8.07 13.69
N LEU A 606 -14.49 -7.67 12.66
CA LEU A 606 -14.98 -6.98 11.45
C LEU A 606 -15.50 -7.99 10.42
N GLU A 607 -16.56 -7.65 9.69
CA GLU A 607 -17.09 -8.46 8.59
C GLU A 607 -17.14 -7.63 7.30
N ASP A 608 -16.91 -8.27 6.15
CA ASP A 608 -17.16 -7.64 4.84
C ASP A 608 -18.67 -7.54 4.52
N THR A 609 -19.00 -6.94 3.37
CA THR A 609 -20.40 -6.83 2.88
C THR A 609 -21.05 -8.19 2.57
N SER A 610 -20.26 -9.25 2.41
CA SER A 610 -20.66 -10.65 2.22
C SER A 610 -20.82 -11.42 3.55
N ASN A 611 -20.55 -10.81 4.70
CA ASN A 611 -20.52 -11.39 6.06
C ASN A 611 -19.40 -12.43 6.28
N ASN A 612 -18.24 -12.30 5.63
CA ASN A 612 -17.05 -13.05 6.05
C ASN A 612 -16.27 -12.25 7.09
N GLU A 613 -15.97 -12.88 8.22
CA GLU A 613 -15.31 -12.24 9.37
C GLU A 613 -13.78 -12.26 9.23
N ILE A 614 -13.11 -11.14 9.48
CA ILE A 614 -11.66 -11.02 9.47
C ILE A 614 -11.02 -12.03 10.44
N VAL A 615 -9.94 -12.67 9.98
CA VAL A 615 -9.13 -13.49 10.88
C VAL A 615 -8.32 -12.56 11.80
N LYS A 616 -8.57 -12.63 13.12
CA LYS A 616 -7.84 -11.85 14.14
C LYS A 616 -6.36 -11.71 13.79
N VAL A 617 -5.93 -10.48 13.58
CA VAL A 617 -4.58 -10.12 13.15
C VAL A 617 -3.97 -9.12 14.13
N THR A 618 -2.66 -9.23 14.35
CA THR A 618 -1.88 -8.21 15.07
C THR A 618 -0.73 -7.78 14.18
N LYS A 619 -0.66 -6.50 13.86
CA LYS A 619 0.40 -5.88 13.07
C LYS A 619 1.20 -4.92 13.96
N THR A 620 2.45 -4.69 13.58
CA THR A 620 3.34 -3.70 14.23
C THR A 620 3.49 -2.55 13.25
N PHE A 621 3.36 -1.32 13.75
CA PHE A 621 3.56 -0.09 13.01
C PHE A 621 4.42 0.86 13.86
N ALA A 622 4.93 1.93 13.25
CA ALA A 622 5.71 2.93 13.97
C ALA A 622 5.07 4.29 13.75
N VAL A 623 5.04 5.10 14.81
CA VAL A 623 4.68 6.52 14.74
C VAL A 623 5.99 7.28 14.77
N ASP A 624 6.30 7.97 13.67
CA ASP A 624 7.45 8.86 13.61
C ASP A 624 7.21 10.10 14.49
N ASP A 625 8.26 10.88 14.77
CA ASP A 625 8.09 12.18 15.41
C ASP A 625 7.43 13.15 14.41
N LEU A 626 6.15 13.44 14.62
CA LEU A 626 5.34 14.33 13.80
C LEU A 626 5.24 15.75 14.39
N ALA A 627 5.64 15.93 15.65
CA ALA A 627 5.53 17.21 16.34
C ALA A 627 6.58 18.21 15.85
N ALA A 628 6.19 19.48 15.74
CA ALA A 628 7.08 20.55 15.33
C ALA A 628 7.53 21.40 16.52
N PRO A 629 8.80 21.85 16.56
CA PRO A 629 9.33 22.56 17.70
C PRO A 629 8.68 23.92 17.95
N VAL A 630 8.36 24.20 19.21
CA VAL A 630 7.67 25.42 19.65
C VAL A 630 8.67 26.42 20.23
N ILE A 631 8.98 27.48 19.47
CA ILE A 631 10.01 28.47 19.86
C ILE A 631 9.68 29.18 21.19
N GLU A 632 8.40 29.35 21.50
CA GLU A 632 7.92 29.97 22.73
C GLU A 632 8.25 29.17 24.00
N GLU A 633 8.51 27.88 23.88
CA GLU A 633 8.80 26.97 25.00
C GLU A 633 10.31 26.88 25.30
N PHE A 634 11.14 27.23 24.32
CA PHE A 634 12.59 27.24 24.47
C PHE A 634 13.05 28.14 25.63
N VAL A 635 14.04 27.65 26.38
CA VAL A 635 14.59 28.36 27.54
C VAL A 635 16.01 28.81 27.27
N ALA A 636 16.27 30.12 27.36
CA ALA A 636 17.62 30.68 27.24
C ALA A 636 18.18 31.13 28.60
N THR A 637 19.22 30.46 29.08
CA THR A 637 19.88 30.75 30.37
C THR A 637 21.24 31.42 30.15
N LEU A 638 21.45 32.58 30.79
CA LEU A 638 22.68 33.37 30.71
C LEU A 638 23.63 33.05 31.88
N TYR A 639 24.82 32.57 31.53
CA TYR A 639 25.92 32.28 32.43
C TYR A 639 27.04 33.32 32.34
N ASN A 640 27.71 33.58 33.47
CA ASN A 640 28.82 34.53 33.61
C ASN A 640 28.58 35.93 32.97
N PRO A 641 27.43 36.59 33.24
CA PRO A 641 27.06 37.84 32.56
C PRO A 641 28.10 38.95 32.76
N GLY A 642 28.73 39.39 31.68
CA GLY A 642 29.74 40.46 31.66
C GLY A 642 31.11 40.10 32.24
N ASP A 643 31.37 38.84 32.58
CA ASP A 643 32.66 38.32 33.02
C ASP A 643 33.33 37.49 31.88
N ASP A 644 34.55 36.98 32.11
CA ASP A 644 35.20 36.04 31.19
C ASP A 644 34.31 34.79 30.97
N ASP A 645 34.28 34.24 29.76
CA ASP A 645 33.50 33.05 29.37
C ASP A 645 31.95 33.23 29.49
N GLN A 646 31.42 34.40 29.12
CA GLN A 646 29.97 34.66 29.04
C GLN A 646 29.29 33.77 27.98
N MET A 647 28.18 33.14 28.34
CA MET A 647 27.53 32.11 27.51
C MET A 647 26.00 32.14 27.67
N ILE A 648 25.29 31.86 26.58
CA ILE A 648 23.86 31.53 26.60
C ILE A 648 23.72 30.02 26.36
N LYS A 649 23.08 29.29 27.27
CA LYS A 649 22.56 27.94 27.01
C LYS A 649 21.12 28.07 26.52
N ILE A 650 20.76 27.39 25.43
CA ILE A 650 19.38 27.33 24.94
C ILE A 650 18.95 25.88 24.99
N ASP A 651 17.91 25.61 25.77
CA ASP A 651 17.24 24.32 25.90
C ASP A 651 16.01 24.32 25.00
N PHE A 652 15.88 23.29 24.16
CA PHE A 652 14.85 23.19 23.12
C PHE A 652 13.70 22.22 23.45
N ASP A 653 13.79 21.51 24.58
CA ASP A 653 12.85 20.45 25.02
C ASP A 653 12.91 19.15 24.17
N GLU A 654 13.39 19.24 22.94
CA GLU A 654 13.53 18.11 22.02
C GLU A 654 14.84 18.16 21.22
N LYS A 655 15.19 17.07 20.54
CA LYS A 655 16.40 17.03 19.69
C LYS A 655 16.22 17.86 18.43
N MET A 656 17.18 18.73 18.16
CA MET A 656 17.08 19.67 17.05
C MET A 656 17.90 19.30 15.82
N ALA A 657 17.46 19.74 14.64
CA ALA A 657 18.24 19.66 13.41
C ALA A 657 19.62 20.30 13.60
N THR A 658 20.67 19.55 13.28
CA THR A 658 22.06 20.05 13.36
C THR A 658 22.64 20.42 12.00
N GLU A 659 21.99 20.02 10.90
CA GLU A 659 22.40 20.30 9.52
C GLU A 659 21.27 20.96 8.69
N GLY A 660 21.59 21.40 7.48
CA GLY A 660 20.61 22.03 6.58
C GLY A 660 20.26 23.48 6.91
N ALA A 661 19.25 24.02 6.22
CA ALA A 661 18.82 25.42 6.38
C ALA A 661 18.14 25.67 7.73
N TYR A 662 17.54 24.62 8.32
CA TYR A 662 16.80 24.68 9.57
C TYR A 662 17.63 24.29 10.82
N SER A 663 18.95 24.08 10.64
CA SER A 663 19.90 23.81 11.73
C SER A 663 19.90 24.85 12.87
N VAL A 664 19.96 24.39 14.12
CA VAL A 664 20.24 25.23 15.32
C VAL A 664 21.71 25.62 15.46
N LEU A 665 22.61 25.01 14.68
CA LEU A 665 24.03 25.39 14.66
C LEU A 665 24.33 26.56 13.70
N ASN A 666 23.32 27.07 12.99
CA ASN A 666 23.50 28.20 12.09
C ASN A 666 23.45 29.54 12.85
N ILE A 667 24.64 30.13 13.05
CA ILE A 667 24.81 31.43 13.73
C ILE A 667 23.98 32.57 13.12
N GLU A 668 23.66 32.53 11.82
CA GLU A 668 22.87 33.57 11.15
C GLU A 668 21.41 33.64 11.64
N LYS A 669 20.95 32.64 12.41
CA LYS A 669 19.61 32.63 13.00
C LYS A 669 19.49 33.39 14.30
N TYR A 670 20.62 33.74 14.93
CA TYR A 670 20.63 34.25 16.29
C TYR A 670 20.95 35.74 16.32
N MET A 671 20.12 36.49 17.03
CA MET A 671 20.33 37.91 17.30
C MET A 671 20.06 38.19 18.78
N VAL A 672 20.86 39.04 19.41
CA VAL A 672 20.59 39.49 20.78
C VAL A 672 20.09 40.93 20.76
N TYR A 673 19.04 41.21 21.52
CA TYR A 673 18.65 42.57 21.82
C TYR A 673 19.34 43.02 23.10
N VAL A 674 20.17 44.05 23.00
CA VAL A 674 20.87 44.64 24.14
C VAL A 674 20.22 45.97 24.51
N ALA A 675 19.80 46.09 25.77
CA ALA A 675 19.09 47.26 26.26
C ALA A 675 19.91 48.56 26.12
N GLY A 676 19.51 49.39 25.17
CA GLY A 676 20.16 50.68 24.87
C GLY A 676 21.04 50.65 23.62
N GLU A 677 21.33 49.47 23.05
CA GLU A 677 22.10 49.29 21.82
C GLU A 677 21.25 48.74 20.66
N GLY A 678 20.17 48.00 20.96
CA GLY A 678 19.24 47.45 19.97
C GLY A 678 19.56 46.01 19.60
N PHE A 679 19.06 45.55 18.46
CA PHE A 679 19.38 44.22 17.93
C PHE A 679 20.79 44.17 17.37
N VAL A 680 21.52 43.13 17.74
CA VAL A 680 22.86 42.80 17.26
C VAL A 680 22.81 41.37 16.72
N GLU A 681 23.07 41.21 15.42
CA GLU A 681 23.21 39.89 14.80
C GLU A 681 24.50 39.23 15.33
N LEU A 682 24.41 37.98 15.79
CA LEU A 682 25.58 37.30 16.36
C LEU A 682 26.67 37.04 15.32
N SER A 683 26.28 36.88 14.05
CA SER A 683 27.18 36.74 12.90
C SER A 683 27.99 38.01 12.58
N ASP A 684 27.51 39.19 13.00
CA ASP A 684 28.12 40.50 12.73
C ASP A 684 29.07 40.98 13.83
N LEU A 685 29.21 40.22 14.93
CA LEU A 685 30.13 40.55 16.02
C LEU A 685 31.60 40.48 15.59
N ASP A 686 32.40 41.44 16.06
CA ASP A 686 33.85 41.51 15.78
C ASP A 686 34.60 40.27 16.32
N VAL A 687 34.12 39.70 17.43
CA VAL A 687 34.53 38.40 17.94
C VAL A 687 33.42 37.39 17.63
N THR A 688 33.67 36.46 16.71
CA THR A 688 32.70 35.45 16.28
C THR A 688 32.32 34.53 17.44
N PRO A 689 31.03 34.41 17.79
CA PRO A 689 30.57 33.48 18.80
C PRO A 689 30.84 32.02 18.44
N GLU A 690 31.04 31.17 19.45
CA GLU A 690 31.18 29.73 19.28
C GLU A 690 29.87 29.04 19.70
N ILE A 691 29.24 28.31 18.77
CA ILE A 691 28.07 27.46 19.06
C ILE A 691 28.53 26.02 19.26
N LYS A 692 28.09 25.38 20.34
CA LYS A 692 28.30 23.96 20.61
C LYS A 692 26.96 23.26 20.85
N LEU A 693 26.79 22.09 20.25
CA LEU A 693 25.71 21.17 20.62
C LEU A 693 26.05 20.51 21.96
N VAL A 694 25.09 20.51 22.88
CA VAL A 694 25.17 19.87 24.19
C VAL A 694 23.90 19.04 24.42
N ASP A 695 23.83 18.34 25.57
CA ASP A 695 22.66 17.58 26.02
C ASP A 695 22.05 16.71 24.91
N ASN A 696 22.92 15.94 24.24
CA ASN A 696 22.56 14.98 23.20
C ASN A 696 21.74 15.54 22.01
N GLY A 697 21.76 16.84 21.76
CA GLY A 697 21.01 17.47 20.67
C GLY A 697 19.85 18.34 21.12
N GLU A 698 19.45 18.25 22.39
CA GLU A 698 18.33 19.01 22.99
C GLU A 698 18.72 20.43 23.44
N ALA A 699 20.01 20.77 23.40
CA ALA A 699 20.45 22.12 23.74
C ALA A 699 21.70 22.56 22.97
N ILE A 700 21.89 23.89 22.90
CA ILE A 700 23.14 24.50 22.44
C ILE A 700 23.71 25.49 23.44
N GLU A 701 25.04 25.57 23.48
CA GLU A 701 25.79 26.64 24.14
C GLU A 701 26.27 27.65 23.09
N ILE A 702 25.97 28.93 23.29
CA ILE A 702 26.50 30.04 22.50
C ILE A 702 27.44 30.87 23.37
N LEU A 703 28.74 30.73 23.15
CA LEU A 703 29.77 31.52 23.82
C LEU A 703 29.91 32.89 23.15
N ILE A 704 29.62 33.96 23.87
CA ILE A 704 29.65 35.35 23.37
C ILE A 704 30.65 36.14 24.20
N ALA A 705 31.73 36.61 23.57
CA ALA A 705 32.78 37.36 24.25
C ALA A 705 32.23 38.62 24.95
N SER A 706 32.49 38.75 26.24
CA SER A 706 32.19 39.94 27.04
C SER A 706 33.28 41.01 26.86
N THR A 707 33.07 42.19 27.47
CA THR A 707 34.10 43.25 27.47
C THR A 707 35.34 42.91 28.31
N GLU A 708 35.26 41.89 29.16
CA GLU A 708 36.42 41.39 29.91
C GLU A 708 37.23 40.39 29.04
N ASP A 709 36.55 39.60 28.18
CA ASP A 709 37.18 38.72 27.19
C ASP A 709 37.92 39.51 26.08
N ASP A 710 37.24 40.50 25.49
CA ASP A 710 37.77 41.35 24.42
C ASP A 710 37.22 42.79 24.50
N GLU A 711 37.99 43.78 24.03
CA GLU A 711 37.58 45.18 24.10
C GLU A 711 36.34 45.53 23.24
N ASP A 712 36.08 44.72 22.20
CA ASP A 712 34.94 44.84 21.30
C ASP A 712 33.79 43.85 21.63
N GLY A 713 33.84 43.19 22.80
CA GLY A 713 32.82 42.25 23.27
C GLY A 713 31.50 42.91 23.74
N VAL A 714 30.47 42.09 23.97
CA VAL A 714 29.11 42.51 24.35
C VAL A 714 28.74 41.93 25.72
N ASN A 715 28.34 42.80 26.65
CA ASN A 715 27.87 42.37 27.97
C ASN A 715 26.36 42.22 27.99
N LEU A 716 25.88 41.02 28.29
CA LEU A 716 24.46 40.69 28.37
C LEU A 716 23.94 40.77 29.81
N VAL A 717 22.65 41.09 29.95
CA VAL A 717 21.97 41.20 31.24
C VAL A 717 20.65 40.44 31.21
N ALA A 718 20.58 39.36 31.99
CA ALA A 718 19.36 38.58 32.18
C ALA A 718 18.18 39.44 32.69
N GLY A 719 16.96 39.09 32.25
CA GLY A 719 15.71 39.78 32.57
C GLY A 719 15.55 41.17 31.96
N THR A 720 16.51 41.62 31.15
CA THR A 720 16.43 42.89 30.40
C THR A 720 16.72 42.68 28.91
N ASP A 721 17.72 41.87 28.60
CA ASP A 721 18.08 41.48 27.24
C ASP A 721 17.37 40.17 26.86
N TYR A 722 17.17 39.96 25.57
CA TYR A 722 16.49 38.78 25.03
C TYR A 722 17.15 38.33 23.73
N LEU A 723 17.03 37.03 23.45
CA LEU A 723 17.49 36.40 22.22
C LEU A 723 16.34 36.35 21.21
N GLN A 724 16.63 36.61 19.94
CA GLN A 724 15.74 36.30 18.84
C GLN A 724 16.36 35.18 18.01
N ILE A 725 15.54 34.18 17.69
CA ILE A 725 15.91 33.01 16.90
C ILE A 725 15.03 32.95 15.63
N GLY A 726 15.63 32.65 14.48
CA GLY A 726 14.90 32.36 13.24
C GLY A 726 14.29 30.95 13.22
N ARG A 727 13.49 30.61 12.20
CA ARG A 727 12.86 29.29 12.06
C ARG A 727 13.88 28.14 12.15
N VAL A 728 13.58 27.15 12.99
CA VAL A 728 14.36 25.93 13.23
C VAL A 728 13.51 24.70 12.94
N ALA A 729 14.15 23.54 12.95
CA ALA A 729 13.50 22.24 12.82
C ALA A 729 14.09 21.29 13.86
N ASP A 730 13.33 20.28 14.24
CA ASP A 730 13.77 19.14 15.04
C ASP A 730 14.65 18.17 14.24
N GLU A 731 15.06 17.06 14.85
CA GLU A 731 15.86 16.03 14.20
C GLU A 731 15.10 15.28 13.08
N ALA A 732 13.78 15.11 13.20
CA ALA A 732 12.90 14.49 12.19
C ALA A 732 12.67 15.39 10.96
N GLY A 733 12.89 16.70 11.11
CA GLY A 733 12.76 17.71 10.07
C GLY A 733 11.46 18.52 10.12
N ASN A 734 10.65 18.36 11.16
CA ASN A 734 9.43 19.17 11.34
C ASN A 734 9.83 20.60 11.65
N LYS A 735 9.10 21.57 11.09
CA LYS A 735 9.55 22.97 11.06
C LYS A 735 8.68 23.81 11.93
N ALA A 736 9.25 24.40 12.99
CA ALA A 736 8.59 25.39 13.83
C ALA A 736 7.66 26.31 13.04
N THR A 737 6.39 26.40 13.40
CA THR A 737 5.37 27.09 12.59
C THR A 737 5.66 28.58 12.42
N THR A 738 6.31 29.20 13.42
CA THR A 738 6.71 30.61 13.38
C THR A 738 8.04 30.83 12.63
N LEU A 739 8.11 31.89 11.83
CA LEU A 739 9.34 32.22 11.07
C LEU A 739 10.49 32.72 11.97
N SER A 740 10.17 33.18 13.19
CA SER A 740 11.12 33.61 14.21
C SER A 740 10.39 33.83 15.54
N GLY A 741 11.07 33.57 16.66
CA GLY A 741 10.56 33.84 18.01
C GLY A 741 11.55 34.61 18.89
N THR A 742 11.09 35.09 20.05
CA THR A 742 11.88 35.84 21.02
C THR A 742 11.88 35.12 22.36
N ILE A 743 13.08 34.89 22.91
CA ILE A 743 13.31 34.15 24.14
C ILE A 743 13.97 35.09 25.16
N ASP A 744 13.34 35.27 26.31
CA ASP A 744 13.91 36.08 27.40
C ASP A 744 15.14 35.42 28.01
N LEU A 745 16.22 36.17 28.23
CA LEU A 745 17.40 35.64 28.91
C LEU A 745 17.15 35.51 30.41
N LYS A 746 17.14 34.27 30.93
CA LYS A 746 17.04 33.96 32.36
C LYS A 746 18.42 33.98 33.02
N SER A 747 18.48 34.25 34.32
CA SER A 747 19.73 34.11 35.08
C SER A 747 19.94 32.64 35.44
N ALA A 748 21.20 32.19 35.48
CA ALA A 748 21.57 30.90 36.07
C ALA A 748 20.90 30.70 37.44
N GLY A 749 20.35 29.50 37.65
CA GLY A 749 19.48 29.13 38.77
C GLY A 749 20.09 28.07 39.67
N ASN A 750 19.29 27.04 39.92
CA ASN A 750 19.60 25.88 40.74
C ASN A 750 19.16 24.63 39.97
N VAL A 751 19.77 23.49 40.27
CA VAL A 751 19.25 22.19 39.84
C VAL A 751 18.13 21.81 40.80
N TYR A 752 16.90 21.72 40.36
CA TYR A 752 15.78 21.39 41.20
C TYR A 752 15.60 19.87 41.33
N VAL A 753 15.04 19.46 42.47
CA VAL A 753 14.51 18.11 42.57
C VAL A 753 13.20 18.09 41.81
N ASP A 754 13.16 17.31 40.74
CA ASP A 754 12.03 17.17 39.85
C ASP A 754 10.99 16.23 40.45
N SER A 755 11.36 14.98 40.69
CA SER A 755 10.49 13.98 41.33
C SER A 755 11.12 13.31 42.56
N PHE A 756 10.26 12.84 43.46
CA PHE A 756 10.65 11.99 44.59
C PHE A 756 9.58 10.93 44.86
N GLU A 757 9.90 9.67 44.58
CA GLU A 757 8.91 8.61 44.44
C GLU A 757 9.26 7.38 45.27
N VAL A 758 8.24 6.63 45.69
CA VAL A 758 8.37 5.29 46.27
C VAL A 758 8.14 4.25 45.18
N THR A 759 9.17 3.50 44.81
CA THR A 759 9.11 2.49 43.72
C THR A 759 9.15 1.05 44.24
N GLY A 760 8.88 0.86 45.53
CA GLY A 760 8.80 -0.46 46.15
C GLY A 760 9.00 -0.45 47.66
N GLU A 761 8.85 -1.62 48.29
CA GLU A 761 8.78 -1.83 49.75
C GLU A 761 9.84 -1.08 50.58
N ASN A 762 11.02 -0.77 50.07
CA ASN A 762 12.02 0.05 50.77
C ASN A 762 12.86 0.92 49.84
N THR A 763 12.34 1.22 48.65
CA THR A 763 13.10 1.91 47.60
C THR A 763 12.44 3.23 47.29
N VAL A 764 13.24 4.29 47.30
CA VAL A 764 12.83 5.61 46.83
C VAL A 764 13.75 6.10 45.72
N VAL A 765 13.19 6.80 44.75
CA VAL A 765 13.89 7.36 43.59
C VAL A 765 13.74 8.87 43.62
N ILE A 766 14.81 9.58 43.27
CA ILE A 766 14.82 11.05 43.18
C ILE A 766 15.35 11.39 41.79
N THR A 767 14.60 12.20 41.05
CA THR A 767 15.06 12.74 39.76
C THR A 767 15.39 14.22 39.95
N PHE A 768 16.47 14.67 39.33
CA PHE A 768 16.89 16.07 39.29
C PHE A 768 16.75 16.56 37.86
N ASP A 769 16.25 17.77 37.67
CA ASP A 769 16.00 18.43 36.36
C ASP A 769 17.25 18.82 35.56
N ASP A 770 18.43 18.37 36.02
CA ASP A 770 19.68 18.51 35.29
C ASP A 770 20.69 17.46 35.77
N LYS A 771 21.71 17.25 34.94
CA LYS A 771 22.85 16.40 35.21
C LYS A 771 23.81 16.98 36.23
N LEU A 772 23.91 16.31 37.38
CA LEU A 772 24.93 16.59 38.38
C LEU A 772 26.29 16.04 37.96
N THR A 773 27.31 16.91 37.91
CA THR A 773 28.70 16.49 37.72
C THR A 773 29.37 16.10 39.04
N THR A 774 28.86 16.66 40.15
CA THR A 774 29.28 16.33 41.50
C THR A 774 28.07 15.98 42.35
N PHE A 775 28.03 14.77 42.89
CA PHE A 775 26.99 14.33 43.82
C PHE A 775 27.54 14.04 45.22
N LYS A 776 26.85 14.52 46.26
CA LYS A 776 27.13 14.23 47.68
C LYS A 776 25.89 13.70 48.38
N ALA A 777 25.88 12.40 48.66
CA ALA A 777 24.83 11.77 49.48
C ALA A 777 24.64 12.36 50.90
N ALA A 778 25.56 13.22 51.37
CA ALA A 778 25.42 13.92 52.65
C ALA A 778 24.36 15.03 52.59
N ASP A 779 24.14 15.60 51.40
CA ASP A 779 23.22 16.70 51.12
C ASP A 779 21.77 16.27 51.29
N LEU A 780 21.48 14.99 51.04
CA LEU A 780 20.13 14.43 51.16
C LEU A 780 19.89 13.78 52.53
N LYS A 781 18.73 14.04 53.12
CA LYS A 781 18.23 13.41 54.36
C LYS A 781 16.76 13.04 54.21
N PHE A 782 16.43 11.84 54.67
CA PHE A 782 15.08 11.26 54.63
C PHE A 782 14.46 11.26 56.03
N TYR A 783 13.16 11.53 56.14
CA TYR A 783 12.42 11.60 57.40
C TYR A 783 11.06 10.90 57.28
N ALA A 784 10.46 10.53 58.42
CA ALA A 784 9.07 10.12 58.51
C ALA A 784 8.23 11.36 58.88
N GLY A 785 7.30 11.76 58.02
CA GLY A 785 6.31 12.83 58.25
C GLY A 785 6.87 14.25 58.36
N THR A 786 7.77 14.53 59.31
CA THR A 786 8.34 15.88 59.50
C THR A 786 9.87 15.89 59.55
N THR A 787 10.46 17.02 59.13
CA THR A 787 11.92 17.19 59.17
C THR A 787 12.50 17.46 60.57
N THR A 788 11.67 17.36 61.62
CA THR A 788 12.11 17.57 63.02
C THR A 788 12.52 16.28 63.73
N ASP A 789 12.28 15.14 63.11
CA ASP A 789 12.58 13.82 63.63
C ASP A 789 14.02 13.37 63.33
N THR A 790 14.38 12.18 63.78
CA THR A 790 15.71 11.62 63.47
C THR A 790 15.71 11.14 62.02
N PRO A 791 16.72 11.51 61.19
CA PRO A 791 16.76 11.06 59.81
C PRO A 791 16.74 9.53 59.71
N LEU A 792 15.98 9.02 58.74
CA LEU A 792 15.92 7.61 58.40
C LEU A 792 17.30 7.11 57.95
N ALA A 793 17.63 5.88 58.32
CA ALA A 793 18.83 5.23 57.83
C ALA A 793 18.55 4.60 56.46
N TYR A 794 19.53 4.70 55.55
CA TYR A 794 19.53 3.96 54.29
C TYR A 794 20.68 2.94 54.27
N SER A 795 20.44 1.83 53.60
CA SER A 795 21.42 0.74 53.41
C SER A 795 22.30 0.97 52.17
N ARG A 796 21.75 1.65 51.15
CA ARG A 796 22.44 1.95 49.89
C ARG A 796 21.89 3.23 49.26
N ILE A 797 22.76 3.98 48.59
CA ILE A 797 22.44 5.09 47.70
C ILE A 797 23.30 4.97 46.45
N SER A 798 22.72 5.15 45.27
CA SER A 798 23.42 5.13 43.98
C SER A 798 22.83 6.15 43.03
N THR A 799 23.63 6.57 42.05
CA THR A 799 23.23 7.50 41.00
C THR A 799 23.31 6.83 39.64
N SER A 800 22.39 7.18 38.76
CA SER A 800 22.32 6.86 37.33
C SER A 800 21.96 8.13 36.55
N VAL A 801 21.82 7.99 35.24
CA VAL A 801 21.35 9.03 34.33
C VAL A 801 20.20 8.42 33.52
N ASN A 802 19.08 9.12 33.34
CA ASN A 802 17.93 8.68 32.52
C ASN A 802 18.13 8.99 31.02
N SER A 803 17.09 8.84 30.21
CA SER A 803 17.03 9.17 28.78
C SER A 803 17.37 10.65 28.52
N ASP A 804 16.84 11.52 29.36
CA ASP A 804 16.89 12.99 29.24
C ASP A 804 18.21 13.55 29.81
N ASN A 805 19.17 12.66 30.07
CA ASN A 805 20.50 12.96 30.56
C ASN A 805 20.55 13.56 32.00
N ASP A 806 19.44 13.48 32.72
CA ASP A 806 19.23 13.93 34.09
C ASP A 806 19.69 12.95 35.17
N THR A 807 19.98 13.46 36.37
CA THR A 807 20.51 12.62 37.45
C THR A 807 19.41 11.93 38.25
N VAL A 808 19.37 10.61 38.17
CA VAL A 808 18.48 9.77 38.98
C VAL A 808 19.21 9.17 40.17
N VAL A 809 18.66 9.32 41.38
CA VAL A 809 19.23 8.81 42.64
C VAL A 809 18.31 7.78 43.27
N THR A 810 18.74 6.51 43.25
CA THR A 810 18.03 5.42 43.92
C THR A 810 18.55 5.19 45.34
N VAL A 811 17.64 5.17 46.32
CA VAL A 811 17.95 4.95 47.73
C VAL A 811 17.18 3.76 48.29
N LYS A 812 17.88 2.86 48.98
CA LYS A 812 17.26 1.77 49.74
C LYS A 812 17.22 2.09 51.23
N LEU A 813 16.04 2.41 51.76
CA LEU A 813 15.82 2.66 53.18
C LEU A 813 15.95 1.37 54.00
N VAL A 814 16.05 1.51 55.33
CA VAL A 814 16.09 0.38 56.27
C VAL A 814 14.69 -0.04 56.74
N GLU A 815 13.73 0.89 56.70
CA GLU A 815 12.34 0.65 57.09
C GLU A 815 11.50 0.43 55.82
N ASP A 816 10.42 -0.34 55.96
CA ASP A 816 9.52 -0.69 54.85
C ASP A 816 8.43 0.39 54.67
N ILE A 817 7.98 0.56 53.43
CA ILE A 817 7.03 1.55 52.91
C ILE A 817 5.87 0.77 52.25
N ASP A 818 4.63 1.18 52.53
CA ASP A 818 3.44 0.66 51.86
C ASP A 818 3.22 1.34 50.50
N TYR A 819 2.28 0.79 49.71
CA TYR A 819 1.94 1.27 48.37
C TYR A 819 1.57 2.77 48.40
N ASN A 820 0.77 3.23 49.37
CA ASN A 820 0.43 4.67 49.53
C ASN A 820 1.57 5.62 49.99
N ALA A 821 2.83 5.28 49.72
CA ALA A 821 4.06 5.99 50.06
C ALA A 821 4.27 6.26 51.56
N LYS A 822 3.68 5.46 52.46
CA LYS A 822 3.83 5.63 53.92
C LYS A 822 4.68 4.54 54.53
N LEU A 823 5.50 4.93 55.50
CA LEU A 823 6.25 3.97 56.30
C LEU A 823 5.30 3.05 57.08
N VAL A 824 5.44 1.74 56.90
CA VAL A 824 4.61 0.71 57.55
C VAL A 824 4.63 0.86 59.09
N VAL A 825 5.79 1.22 59.65
CA VAL A 825 5.99 1.32 61.10
C VAL A 825 5.44 2.61 61.73
N ALA A 826 5.28 3.67 60.94
CA ALA A 826 4.93 5.02 61.43
C ALA A 826 3.58 5.54 60.88
N ASN A 827 3.10 4.99 59.77
CA ASN A 827 1.94 5.47 59.01
C ASN A 827 2.07 6.97 58.65
N GLU A 828 3.29 7.36 58.24
CA GLU A 828 3.66 8.72 57.83
C GLU A 828 4.44 8.66 56.51
N PHE A 829 4.26 9.68 55.66
CA PHE A 829 4.95 9.77 54.37
C PHE A 829 6.47 9.88 54.54
N VAL A 830 7.20 9.36 53.56
CA VAL A 830 8.65 9.59 53.46
C VAL A 830 8.88 11.02 52.99
N VAL A 831 9.78 11.74 53.64
CA VAL A 831 10.09 13.15 53.33
C VAL A 831 11.57 13.32 53.00
N LEU A 832 11.88 13.94 51.87
CA LEU A 832 13.22 14.34 51.44
C LEU A 832 13.54 15.77 51.89
N LYS A 833 14.76 15.98 52.39
CA LYS A 833 15.31 17.31 52.70
C LYS A 833 16.73 17.46 52.23
N ILE A 834 17.02 18.59 51.59
CA ILE A 834 18.36 19.08 51.31
C ILE A 834 18.91 19.80 52.55
N VAL A 835 20.02 19.33 53.11
CA VAL A 835 20.63 19.85 54.37
C VAL A 835 22.00 20.48 54.20
N ASP A 836 22.62 20.26 53.05
CA ASP A 836 23.86 20.88 52.60
C ASP A 836 23.77 21.04 51.08
N ASN A 837 24.65 21.83 50.47
CA ASN A 837 24.58 22.11 49.03
C ASN A 837 25.96 22.04 48.37
N GLU A 838 26.58 20.86 48.45
CA GLU A 838 27.87 20.56 47.84
C GLU A 838 27.73 19.81 46.49
N SER A 839 26.51 19.39 46.15
CA SER A 839 26.18 18.78 44.85
C SER A 839 25.92 19.86 43.81
N GLU A 840 26.51 19.73 42.63
CA GLU A 840 26.48 20.75 41.57
C GLU A 840 26.51 20.13 40.15
N ASN A 841 25.88 20.80 39.19
CA ASN A 841 25.94 20.47 37.75
C ASN A 841 27.25 20.96 37.11
N TYR A 842 27.34 20.91 35.78
CA TYR A 842 28.50 21.37 35.03
C TYR A 842 28.72 22.88 35.13
N TYR A 843 27.62 23.64 35.23
CA TYR A 843 27.61 25.10 35.30
C TYR A 843 27.82 25.66 36.72
N GLY A 844 27.96 24.79 37.73
CA GLY A 844 28.17 25.15 39.13
C GLY A 844 26.88 25.51 39.89
N GLU A 845 25.73 25.18 39.33
CA GLU A 845 24.43 25.35 39.98
C GLU A 845 24.24 24.23 41.00
N SER A 846 23.84 24.63 42.21
CA SER A 846 23.70 23.72 43.34
C SER A 846 22.26 23.23 43.48
N ILE A 847 22.06 22.05 44.07
CA ILE A 847 20.72 21.46 44.21
C ILE A 847 19.78 22.27 45.11
N ALA A 848 18.50 22.33 44.77
CA ALA A 848 17.47 23.01 45.55
C ALA A 848 16.10 22.36 45.37
N PHE A 849 15.11 22.79 46.16
CA PHE A 849 13.71 22.56 45.83
C PHE A 849 13.17 23.82 45.14
N GLU A 850 12.31 23.66 44.14
CA GLU A 850 11.68 24.79 43.46
C GLU A 850 10.83 25.61 44.46
N THR A 851 10.09 24.90 45.32
CA THR A 851 9.36 25.48 46.44
C THR A 851 9.50 24.66 47.72
N GLY A 852 9.43 25.33 48.88
CA GLY A 852 9.47 24.67 50.19
C GLY A 852 10.88 24.37 50.73
N ASP A 853 10.93 23.68 51.86
CA ASP A 853 12.17 23.27 52.55
C ASP A 853 12.38 21.73 52.52
N TYR A 854 11.41 21.00 51.95
CA TYR A 854 11.34 19.54 51.88
C TYR A 854 10.29 19.11 50.86
N MET A 855 10.34 17.85 50.43
CA MET A 855 9.38 17.22 49.53
C MET A 855 8.86 15.89 50.11
N GLU A 856 7.57 15.62 49.97
CA GLU A 856 6.94 14.34 50.32
C GLU A 856 7.09 13.36 49.13
N ALA A 857 7.21 12.06 49.41
CA ALA A 857 7.34 11.08 48.35
C ALA A 857 5.97 10.78 47.72
N ASP A 858 5.91 10.78 46.40
CA ASP A 858 4.76 10.32 45.63
C ASP A 858 4.74 8.79 45.51
N ASP A 859 3.56 8.26 45.22
CA ASP A 859 3.33 6.84 45.03
C ASP A 859 3.68 6.45 43.60
N ALA A 860 4.75 5.67 43.44
CA ALA A 860 5.14 5.05 42.19
C ALA A 860 5.28 3.52 42.36
N TYR A 861 4.57 2.95 43.35
CA TYR A 861 4.70 1.56 43.72
C TYR A 861 3.66 0.75 42.97
N ALA A 862 4.06 0.18 41.82
CA ALA A 862 3.22 -0.66 41.00
C ALA A 862 2.38 -1.71 41.77
N PRO A 863 1.10 -1.89 41.40
CA PRO A 863 0.22 -2.87 42.02
C PRO A 863 0.75 -4.28 41.77
N GLU A 864 0.55 -5.18 42.73
CA GLU A 864 0.82 -6.61 42.57
C GLU A 864 -0.46 -7.41 42.80
N ILE A 865 -0.53 -8.62 42.25
CA ILE A 865 -1.65 -9.52 42.57
C ILE A 865 -1.47 -10.03 44.00
N ALA A 866 -2.48 -9.74 44.84
CA ALA A 866 -2.49 -10.03 46.27
C ALA A 866 -2.31 -11.53 46.55
N GLU A 867 -1.56 -11.86 47.60
CA GLU A 867 -1.46 -13.23 48.09
C GLU A 867 -2.72 -13.58 48.90
N PHE A 868 -3.38 -14.69 48.55
CA PHE A 868 -4.56 -15.16 49.25
C PHE A 868 -4.19 -15.77 50.62
N ASP A 869 -4.63 -15.17 51.73
CA ASP A 869 -4.45 -15.71 53.08
C ASP A 869 -5.59 -16.69 53.45
N ALA A 870 -5.30 -17.97 53.33
CA ALA A 870 -6.25 -19.04 53.65
C ALA A 870 -6.69 -19.10 55.13
N ASP A 871 -6.03 -18.39 56.06
CA ASP A 871 -6.39 -18.35 57.48
C ASP A 871 -7.41 -17.23 57.82
N GLU A 872 -7.57 -16.18 56.99
CA GLU A 872 -8.56 -15.10 57.20
C GLU A 872 -9.89 -15.33 56.46
N ASP A 873 -9.90 -16.06 55.33
CA ASP A 873 -11.07 -16.30 54.47
C ASP A 873 -11.71 -17.70 54.60
N GLU A 874 -11.68 -18.30 55.80
CA GLU A 874 -12.23 -19.64 56.09
C GLU A 874 -13.73 -19.80 55.71
N ASP A 875 -14.49 -18.70 55.62
CA ASP A 875 -15.94 -18.71 55.35
C ASP A 875 -16.31 -18.74 53.84
N LEU A 876 -15.35 -18.52 52.93
CA LEU A 876 -15.55 -18.61 51.47
C LEU A 876 -15.41 -20.04 50.94
N TYR A 877 -15.13 -21.01 51.80
CA TYR A 877 -14.57 -22.31 51.42
C TYR A 877 -15.55 -23.50 51.50
N VAL A 878 -15.55 -24.37 50.46
CA VAL A 878 -16.25 -25.66 50.47
C VAL A 878 -15.38 -26.82 49.93
N GLY A 879 -14.31 -27.22 50.64
CA GLY A 879 -13.60 -28.51 50.41
C GLY A 879 -12.07 -28.45 50.54
N THR A 880 -11.37 -29.56 50.89
CA THR A 880 -9.93 -29.59 51.29
C THR A 880 -8.96 -28.66 50.55
N ALA A 881 -8.11 -27.96 51.32
CA ALA A 881 -7.34 -26.82 50.88
C ALA A 881 -6.25 -27.29 49.93
N PRO A 882 -5.98 -26.56 48.83
CA PRO A 882 -4.82 -26.87 48.01
C PRO A 882 -3.54 -26.77 48.85
N ASN A 883 -2.57 -27.64 48.53
CA ASN A 883 -1.26 -27.71 49.20
C ASN A 883 -0.19 -26.91 48.43
N GLU A 884 -0.58 -25.90 47.64
CA GLU A 884 0.36 -25.14 46.81
C GLU A 884 0.33 -23.66 47.21
N ASP A 885 1.52 -23.10 47.39
CA ASP A 885 1.82 -21.74 47.84
C ASP A 885 1.48 -20.66 46.77
N ASP A 886 0.61 -20.94 45.78
CA ASP A 886 0.49 -20.16 44.53
C ASP A 886 -0.96 -19.75 44.12
N ALA A 887 -1.97 -19.87 44.99
CA ALA A 887 -3.35 -19.51 44.62
C ALA A 887 -3.59 -18.00 44.73
N LYS A 888 -3.68 -17.29 43.60
CA LYS A 888 -3.83 -15.82 43.52
C LYS A 888 -5.15 -15.31 42.87
N VAL A 889 -6.06 -16.20 42.45
CA VAL A 889 -7.29 -15.85 41.70
C VAL A 889 -8.48 -16.70 42.14
N LEU A 890 -9.65 -16.05 42.28
CA LEU A 890 -10.92 -16.66 42.67
C LEU A 890 -11.86 -16.82 41.46
N ILE A 891 -12.41 -18.00 41.22
CA ILE A 891 -13.51 -18.17 40.24
C ILE A 891 -14.84 -18.33 40.98
N GLN A 892 -15.83 -17.53 40.60
CA GLN A 892 -17.21 -17.65 41.07
C GLN A 892 -18.16 -17.98 39.91
N TYR A 893 -18.77 -19.17 39.98
CA TYR A 893 -19.83 -19.55 39.04
C TYR A 893 -21.18 -18.94 39.45
N THR A 894 -21.85 -18.25 38.53
CA THR A 894 -23.21 -17.76 38.73
C THR A 894 -24.21 -18.90 38.59
N SER A 895 -25.04 -19.09 39.62
CA SER A 895 -25.96 -20.23 39.71
C SER A 895 -27.22 -20.03 38.84
N ASP A 896 -27.14 -20.30 37.55
CA ASP A 896 -28.32 -20.70 36.79
C ASP A 896 -28.02 -21.90 35.87
N THR A 897 -28.98 -22.80 35.78
CA THR A 897 -28.77 -24.23 35.41
C THR A 897 -28.55 -24.51 33.90
N SER A 898 -27.84 -23.62 33.22
CA SER A 898 -27.18 -23.82 31.93
C SER A 898 -26.00 -22.84 31.87
N ILE A 899 -24.87 -23.20 32.49
CA ILE A 899 -23.72 -22.31 32.69
C ILE A 899 -22.93 -22.13 31.40
N THR A 900 -23.45 -21.30 30.49
CA THR A 900 -22.67 -20.70 29.40
C THR A 900 -21.85 -19.51 29.90
N LEU A 901 -22.23 -18.87 31.02
CA LEU A 901 -21.55 -17.69 31.58
C LEU A 901 -20.89 -17.98 32.94
N ALA A 902 -19.74 -17.36 33.20
CA ALA A 902 -19.06 -17.39 34.50
C ALA A 902 -18.33 -16.06 34.80
N THR A 903 -17.96 -15.87 36.06
CA THR A 903 -17.26 -14.65 36.52
C THR A 903 -15.97 -15.03 37.25
N ILE A 904 -14.86 -14.40 36.88
CA ILE A 904 -13.56 -14.55 37.52
C ILE A 904 -13.24 -13.28 38.29
N THR A 905 -12.63 -13.40 39.47
CA THR A 905 -12.25 -12.29 40.33
C THR A 905 -10.77 -12.35 40.68
N ILE A 906 -10.04 -11.27 40.42
CA ILE A 906 -8.62 -11.10 40.73
C ILE A 906 -8.49 -9.97 41.75
N GLU A 907 -7.78 -10.21 42.86
CA GLU A 907 -7.52 -9.20 43.87
C GLU A 907 -6.07 -8.69 43.77
N PHE A 908 -5.90 -7.37 43.78
CA PHE A 908 -4.62 -6.67 43.74
C PHE A 908 -4.27 -6.12 45.13
N THR A 909 -3.00 -5.75 45.32
CA THR A 909 -2.48 -5.13 46.56
C THR A 909 -3.12 -3.78 46.85
N GLU A 910 -3.68 -3.14 45.82
CA GLU A 910 -4.34 -1.84 45.86
C GLU A 910 -5.40 -1.69 44.77
N ASN A 911 -6.06 -0.53 44.75
CA ASN A 911 -7.20 -0.27 43.86
C ASN A 911 -6.75 -0.10 42.41
N ILE A 912 -7.51 -0.71 41.48
CA ILE A 912 -7.25 -0.67 40.04
C ILE A 912 -8.15 0.35 39.35
N ALA A 913 -7.56 1.16 38.46
CA ALA A 913 -8.28 2.12 37.64
C ALA A 913 -9.11 1.40 36.57
N GLN A 914 -10.41 1.71 36.49
CA GLN A 914 -11.31 1.10 35.50
C GLN A 914 -10.89 1.41 34.07
N ASP A 915 -10.39 2.62 33.83
CA ASP A 915 -10.04 3.09 32.48
C ASP A 915 -8.77 2.40 31.94
N SER A 916 -8.02 1.68 32.79
CA SER A 916 -6.90 0.82 32.40
C SER A 916 -7.31 -0.62 32.01
N LEU A 917 -8.61 -0.90 31.93
CA LEU A 917 -9.14 -2.25 31.70
C LEU A 917 -9.92 -2.31 30.38
N SER A 918 -9.43 -3.13 29.45
CA SER A 918 -10.17 -3.55 28.25
C SER A 918 -10.59 -5.01 28.30
N ARG A 919 -11.55 -5.38 27.44
CA ARG A 919 -11.97 -6.79 27.21
C ARG A 919 -10.78 -7.69 26.85
N LEU A 920 -9.72 -7.10 26.28
CA LEU A 920 -8.54 -7.79 25.79
C LEU A 920 -7.43 -7.92 26.85
N ALA A 921 -7.47 -7.14 27.94
CA ALA A 921 -6.51 -7.16 29.05
C ALA A 921 -6.23 -8.58 29.59
N PHE A 922 -7.23 -9.47 29.53
CA PHE A 922 -7.12 -10.86 29.92
C PHE A 922 -7.61 -11.79 28.82
N SER A 923 -6.99 -12.96 28.73
CA SER A 923 -7.49 -14.11 27.97
C SER A 923 -7.78 -15.27 28.89
N VAL A 924 -8.86 -15.99 28.59
CA VAL A 924 -9.27 -17.17 29.35
C VAL A 924 -9.28 -18.36 28.42
N ALA A 925 -8.51 -19.39 28.76
CA ALA A 925 -8.47 -20.60 27.95
C ALA A 925 -9.86 -21.25 27.87
N ASP A 926 -10.26 -21.65 26.67
CA ASP A 926 -11.53 -22.34 26.36
C ASP A 926 -12.79 -21.49 26.66
N ALA A 927 -12.67 -20.15 26.64
CA ALA A 927 -13.76 -19.21 26.86
C ALA A 927 -13.57 -17.87 26.12
N LYS A 928 -14.67 -17.26 25.65
CA LYS A 928 -14.71 -15.87 25.16
C LYS A 928 -14.80 -14.92 26.36
N VAL A 929 -13.97 -13.88 26.41
CA VAL A 929 -14.09 -12.80 27.41
C VAL A 929 -15.17 -11.83 26.92
N ILE A 930 -16.12 -11.52 27.79
CA ILE A 930 -17.24 -10.63 27.49
C ILE A 930 -16.93 -9.22 27.99
N SER A 931 -16.46 -9.09 29.24
CA SER A 931 -16.07 -7.83 29.83
C SER A 931 -14.98 -8.02 30.91
N VAL A 932 -14.25 -6.94 31.18
CA VAL A 932 -13.27 -6.83 32.26
C VAL A 932 -13.55 -5.51 32.98
N ASP A 933 -13.87 -5.56 34.28
CA ASP A 933 -14.37 -4.41 35.04
C ASP A 933 -13.80 -4.36 36.48
N SER A 934 -13.68 -3.16 37.04
CA SER A 934 -13.35 -2.83 38.43
C SER A 934 -14.34 -1.77 38.96
N ASP A 935 -14.86 -1.92 40.18
CA ASP A 935 -15.69 -0.89 40.81
C ASP A 935 -14.85 0.22 41.50
N GLY A 936 -13.61 0.43 41.03
CA GLY A 936 -12.61 1.31 41.64
C GLY A 936 -12.04 0.77 42.96
N THR A 937 -12.11 -0.56 43.14
CA THR A 937 -11.53 -1.26 44.27
C THR A 937 -10.31 -2.06 43.84
N ASN A 938 -9.71 -2.81 44.76
CA ASN A 938 -8.61 -3.72 44.47
C ASN A 938 -9.07 -5.03 43.82
N VAL A 939 -10.27 -5.06 43.25
CA VAL A 939 -10.91 -6.27 42.74
C VAL A 939 -11.31 -6.09 41.28
N VAL A 940 -10.66 -6.85 40.40
CA VAL A 940 -11.00 -6.92 38.97
C VAL A 940 -11.89 -8.13 38.71
N THR A 941 -12.95 -7.93 37.95
CA THR A 941 -13.97 -8.90 37.59
C THR A 941 -13.94 -9.16 36.09
N ILE A 942 -13.88 -10.43 35.67
CA ILE A 942 -13.85 -10.84 34.26
C ILE A 942 -15.11 -11.68 34.00
N GLU A 943 -15.99 -11.22 33.12
CA GLU A 943 -17.13 -12.00 32.63
C GLU A 943 -16.74 -12.82 31.40
N ILE A 944 -17.10 -14.10 31.37
CA ILE A 944 -16.73 -15.03 30.30
C ILE A 944 -17.91 -15.87 29.82
N GLU A 945 -17.87 -16.25 28.54
CA GLU A 945 -18.78 -17.19 27.89
C GLU A 945 -18.05 -18.44 27.38
N ALA A 946 -18.64 -19.62 27.54
CA ALA A 946 -18.10 -20.87 27.02
C ALA A 946 -18.18 -20.90 25.47
N GLU A 947 -17.12 -21.36 24.82
CA GLU A 947 -17.11 -21.48 23.35
C GLU A 947 -18.19 -22.46 22.83
N SER A 948 -18.92 -22.05 21.79
CA SER A 948 -19.82 -22.85 20.95
C SER A 948 -20.63 -23.97 21.63
N GLY A 949 -21.61 -23.60 22.46
CA GLY A 949 -22.65 -24.51 22.96
C GLY A 949 -22.20 -25.49 24.05
N GLU A 950 -21.00 -25.33 24.58
CA GLU A 950 -20.53 -26.01 25.77
C GLU A 950 -21.05 -25.34 27.06
N THR A 951 -20.94 -26.04 28.19
CA THR A 951 -21.25 -25.47 29.50
C THR A 951 -20.04 -25.68 30.40
N PHE A 952 -19.61 -24.65 31.11
CA PHE A 952 -18.52 -24.78 32.07
C PHE A 952 -18.78 -25.94 33.05
N ASP A 953 -17.79 -26.78 33.35
CA ASP A 953 -17.92 -27.72 34.47
C ASP A 953 -17.68 -26.93 35.77
N GLY A 954 -18.58 -27.03 36.76
CA GLY A 954 -18.44 -26.31 38.03
C GLY A 954 -17.27 -26.77 38.91
N ASP A 955 -16.37 -27.59 38.39
CA ASP A 955 -15.09 -28.01 38.96
C ASP A 955 -13.89 -27.67 38.02
N GLU A 956 -14.11 -26.97 36.90
CA GLU A 956 -13.13 -26.65 35.86
C GLU A 956 -12.18 -25.52 36.28
N ARG A 957 -10.87 -25.70 36.03
CA ARG A 957 -9.87 -24.67 36.33
C ARG A 957 -9.48 -23.98 35.03
N LEU A 958 -10.17 -22.89 34.72
CA LEU A 958 -9.86 -22.06 33.57
C LEU A 958 -8.47 -21.44 33.73
N VAL A 959 -7.71 -21.26 32.67
CA VAL A 959 -6.39 -20.61 32.75
C VAL A 959 -6.58 -19.16 32.33
N VAL A 960 -6.27 -18.24 33.24
CA VAL A 960 -6.33 -16.80 32.95
C VAL A 960 -4.93 -16.33 32.65
N THR A 961 -4.75 -15.65 31.53
CA THR A 961 -3.47 -15.03 31.16
C THR A 961 -3.71 -13.55 30.95
N GLN A 962 -3.04 -12.73 31.74
CA GLN A 962 -2.95 -11.30 31.48
C GLN A 962 -2.19 -11.08 30.18
N LYS A 963 -2.80 -10.35 29.25
CA LYS A 963 -2.27 -10.05 27.93
C LYS A 963 -1.68 -8.65 27.86
N TYR A 964 -2.24 -7.71 28.61
CA TYR A 964 -1.86 -6.30 28.62
C TYR A 964 -1.73 -5.78 30.05
N ALA A 965 -1.02 -4.66 30.23
CA ALA A 965 -0.83 -4.07 31.55
C ALA A 965 -2.16 -3.63 32.18
N VAL A 966 -2.16 -3.45 33.50
CA VAL A 966 -3.30 -2.89 34.25
C VAL A 966 -2.76 -1.94 35.30
N SER A 967 -3.43 -0.82 35.54
CA SER A 967 -2.86 0.29 36.33
C SER A 967 -3.65 0.55 37.62
N ASP A 968 -2.95 1.02 38.65
CA ASP A 968 -3.59 1.46 39.89
C ASP A 968 -4.23 2.86 39.75
N MET A 969 -4.76 3.41 40.84
CA MET A 969 -5.39 4.74 40.86
C MET A 969 -4.41 5.92 40.76
N ALA A 970 -3.10 5.65 40.79
CA ALA A 970 -2.01 6.59 40.58
C ALA A 970 -1.29 6.31 39.25
N ASP A 971 -1.92 5.52 38.37
CA ASP A 971 -1.45 5.13 37.03
C ASP A 971 -0.14 4.32 37.04
N ASN A 972 0.18 3.64 38.15
CA ASN A 972 1.31 2.71 38.18
C ASN A 972 0.89 1.32 37.68
N GLU A 973 1.72 0.72 36.85
CA GLU A 973 1.32 -0.45 36.08
C GLU A 973 1.81 -1.81 36.62
N PHE A 974 0.92 -2.79 36.56
CA PHE A 974 1.25 -4.20 36.67
C PHE A 974 1.46 -4.82 35.28
N LYS A 975 2.73 -4.96 34.90
CA LYS A 975 3.16 -5.45 33.57
C LYS A 975 2.54 -6.79 33.17
N SER A 976 2.21 -6.90 31.88
CA SER A 976 1.67 -8.11 31.26
C SER A 976 2.65 -9.29 31.30
N SER A 977 2.12 -10.54 31.19
CA SER A 977 2.81 -11.86 31.23
C SER A 977 2.46 -12.78 32.41
N THR A 978 1.56 -12.37 33.29
CA THR A 978 1.18 -13.21 34.43
C THR A 978 0.12 -14.25 34.03
N THR A 979 0.53 -15.52 33.90
CA THR A 979 -0.42 -16.64 33.82
C THR A 979 -0.86 -17.05 35.21
N LEU A 980 -2.14 -16.87 35.48
CA LEU A 980 -2.76 -17.19 36.76
C LEU A 980 -3.45 -18.54 36.71
N ARG A 981 -3.29 -19.30 37.80
CA ARG A 981 -3.96 -20.59 37.99
C ARG A 981 -5.04 -20.45 39.06
N PRO A 982 -6.29 -20.27 38.66
CA PRO A 982 -7.37 -20.04 39.60
C PRO A 982 -7.76 -21.31 40.35
N PHE A 983 -8.47 -21.11 41.46
CA PHE A 983 -9.16 -22.15 42.19
C PHE A 983 -10.67 -21.92 42.17
N VAL A 984 -11.42 -23.02 42.24
CA VAL A 984 -12.88 -23.04 42.08
C VAL A 984 -13.56 -23.00 43.45
N LEU A 985 -14.46 -22.03 43.66
CA LEU A 985 -15.48 -22.09 44.71
C LEU A 985 -16.75 -22.76 44.16
N LYS A 986 -17.36 -23.61 45.00
CA LYS A 986 -18.46 -24.50 44.61
C LYS A 986 -19.80 -24.09 45.21
#